data_AF-A0A949G0S5-F1
#
_entry.id   AF-A0A949G0S5-F1
#
_cell.length_a   1.000
_cell.length_b   1.000
_cell.length_c   1.000
_cell.angle_alpha   90.00
_cell.angle_beta   90.00
_cell.angle_gamma   90.00
#
_symmetry.space_group_name_H-M   'P 1'
#
loop_
_entity.id
_entity.type
_entity.pdbx_description
1 polymer ?
#
loop_
_entity_poly.entity_id
_entity_poly.type
_entity_poly.pdbx_seq_one_letter_code
_entity_poly.pdbx_strand_id
1 'polypeptide(L)'
;MRSTILRRDGLWRAVIGVCLVVVGGVAEQARADVLAGWDFSTLTGGSANFGPSPMAATTSAAGITVGGLTRGVGVGSTVGTGAARAWGGNAWNGNATLDAAITAGDFITFSFTPTSGYAMSFSDVAPYNVRRSSSGPTTGQWQYQLGSGTFTDIGTPITWGSDTTATGNLQPTITLSSIGGLQNIAAGTSVTFRIVNWNASGSSGTWYLNSQSTTTDLDFVINGVVDAVGGDNLFWNGAGSWGTTAPGSGGSGAWNNGGSWDSAKRANFGGTAGTVTLGSVSAANGIALSANGYVLTGGQLSLTGTSIQTNAISVTAGNAATLASVIQGSTGLTKTGGGTLTLAGSNVFSGGLRIQSGTLAISSASALGAASNAIEISGGALSTTSSIDLGSRSITGADGAPGTATLAVPAGATLSTTGNVNLSALTLPTAATIDLNGTNLLGNITAAATSGTTRIEGNIDLGSTARTIEVAAAGTLVIDGVLTNNSGTASGTITKQGPGTLVLTQNNASTLTTFRVGVSSGTTGGTVKISDGGALGTNQTQFNHGTIEATAPITIGGEVFGTPFGGLSVGGRTASPARLAGDAVTVPGTVSLFGTGSAAPVRLVVDNATTFSGIVSGSTTSSINGLSLGGTGSLRITANASALTAPLTLTDSVRVSVINDGVVSGGGVVGSSLVTVGGSATLGGNGSVGGLAVAAGGRLAPGMSPGTLSVTGSATFGAGGNYDWQLFNATGAAGTGWDLVSVGGVLDITATSASPFGINLWTLSGTGPDVNGAAANFNSAQNYSWTIASSTTGITGFSADKFVVRTSATNGTGGFANAFGGGTFSVAQSGNNLNLVFTTGPATITITVASGTQTQTQAGYPTLSGSLPLVKAGAGTLVVDKANTLTGSTTVQSGRLQLANGSALGSSRIVPLSGGTVTLTAGLQTVVGGLAPNAGGLVDVGTGMVTVASGLSATGMVTAIVTGMGDGSWNGTSGITSSVAATSGGDRTVGWLDNGDGSVTFAFAAAGDTNLDWQVDIIDAANFLAGGKFDTGSPASWNEGDFTYDGVVDILDAASFLSNGLFDAGAYNSAPGQAGAVAAVPEPSLTAAGLLAAGASLLLVRQRRSRV
;
A
#
# COMPACT_ATOMS: atom_id res chain seq x y z
N MET A 1 -42.20 44.65 -39.79
CA MET A 1 -43.60 44.54 -39.36
C MET A 1 -43.63 44.10 -37.91
N ARG A 2 -44.36 44.83 -37.03
CA ARG A 2 -45.09 44.46 -35.79
C ARG A 2 -44.62 43.21 -35.00
N SER A 3 -44.55 43.12 -33.67
CA SER A 3 -45.07 43.92 -32.54
C SER A 3 -44.71 43.15 -31.25
N THR A 4 -44.19 43.86 -30.23
CA THR A 4 -44.56 43.84 -28.80
C THR A 4 -44.84 42.52 -28.06
N ILE A 5 -44.18 42.29 -26.91
CA ILE A 5 -44.83 42.26 -25.58
C ILE A 5 -43.77 42.38 -24.46
N LEU A 6 -44.07 43.30 -23.54
CA LEU A 6 -43.40 43.61 -22.28
C LEU A 6 -43.64 42.54 -21.21
N ARG A 7 -42.67 42.34 -20.30
CA ARG A 7 -42.79 42.69 -18.86
C ARG A 7 -41.46 42.48 -18.16
N ARG A 8 -40.94 43.58 -17.60
CA ARG A 8 -39.75 43.66 -16.76
C ARG A 8 -40.24 44.38 -15.51
N ASP A 9 -40.21 43.72 -14.35
CA ASP A 9 -40.28 44.36 -13.04
C ASP A 9 -39.83 43.41 -11.94
N GLY A 10 -38.98 43.94 -11.06
CA GLY A 10 -38.78 43.45 -9.69
C GLY A 10 -37.50 42.67 -9.44
N LEU A 11 -36.41 43.34 -9.05
CA LEU A 11 -35.55 42.86 -7.95
C LEU A 11 -34.68 44.00 -7.36
N TRP A 12 -35.16 44.48 -6.21
CA TRP A 12 -34.48 44.81 -4.95
C TRP A 12 -33.17 45.63 -4.90
N ARG A 13 -33.28 46.70 -4.09
CA ARG A 13 -32.23 47.60 -3.54
C ARG A 13 -31.43 46.87 -2.44
N ALA A 14 -30.12 47.11 -2.34
CA ALA A 14 -29.44 47.45 -1.08
C ALA A 14 -27.94 47.79 -1.27
N VAL A 15 -27.64 49.09 -1.13
CA VAL A 15 -26.56 49.70 -0.35
C VAL A 15 -25.11 49.19 -0.49
N ILE A 16 -24.26 49.97 -1.17
CA ILE A 16 -22.86 50.17 -0.78
C ILE A 16 -22.62 51.68 -0.70
N GLY A 17 -22.58 52.20 0.53
CA GLY A 17 -22.17 53.57 0.82
C GLY A 17 -20.66 53.65 0.85
N VAL A 18 -20.08 54.36 -0.12
CA VAL A 18 -18.70 54.82 -0.06
C VAL A 18 -18.69 56.07 0.81
N CYS A 19 -18.16 55.96 2.03
CA CYS A 19 -17.85 57.11 2.88
C CYS A 19 -16.33 57.26 2.96
N LEU A 20 -15.87 58.33 2.31
CA LEU A 20 -14.56 58.93 2.44
C LEU A 20 -14.40 59.49 3.86
N VAL A 21 -13.45 58.97 4.64
CA VAL A 21 -12.96 59.65 5.85
C VAL A 21 -11.45 59.83 5.73
N VAL A 22 -11.07 61.10 5.82
CA VAL A 22 -9.71 61.63 5.88
C VAL A 22 -8.95 60.96 7.03
N VAL A 23 -7.82 60.32 6.71
CA VAL A 23 -6.83 59.89 7.70
C VAL A 23 -6.07 61.14 8.16
N GLY A 24 -6.44 61.63 9.33
CA GLY A 24 -5.68 62.60 10.11
C GLY A 24 -5.72 62.16 11.56
N GLY A 25 -4.60 61.63 12.06
CA GLY A 25 -4.49 61.07 13.41
C GLY A 25 -3.71 59.77 13.37
N VAL A 26 -2.40 59.88 13.53
CA VAL A 26 -1.42 58.80 13.57
C VAL A 26 -1.84 57.66 14.50
N ALA A 27 -1.90 56.46 13.95
CA ALA A 27 -1.98 55.21 14.68
C ALA A 27 -0.62 54.93 15.33
N GLU A 28 -0.59 54.77 16.65
CA GLU A 28 0.53 54.13 17.34
C GLU A 28 0.09 52.70 17.66
N GLN A 29 0.68 51.78 16.92
CA GLN A 29 0.36 50.36 16.81
C GLN A 29 1.20 49.61 17.84
N ALA A 30 0.61 49.03 18.89
CA ALA A 30 1.35 48.23 19.87
C ALA A 30 1.69 46.83 19.31
N ARG A 31 2.75 46.83 18.50
CA ARG A 31 3.60 45.69 18.12
C ARG A 31 4.42 45.27 19.34
N ALA A 32 5.16 44.15 19.27
CA ALA A 32 6.41 44.12 20.04
C ALA A 32 7.22 45.32 19.54
N ASP A 33 7.59 46.23 20.44
CA ASP A 33 8.24 47.46 19.98
C ASP A 33 9.58 47.07 19.33
N VAL A 34 9.80 47.62 18.14
CA VAL A 34 11.07 47.49 17.45
C VAL A 34 12.10 48.23 18.29
N LEU A 35 12.93 47.49 19.02
CA LEU A 35 14.05 48.07 19.76
C LEU A 35 15.04 48.68 18.76
N ALA A 36 15.38 47.92 17.71
CA ALA A 36 16.10 48.44 16.56
C ALA A 36 15.77 47.66 15.29
N GLY A 37 15.75 48.35 14.16
CA GLY A 37 15.64 47.74 12.84
C GLY A 37 16.59 48.38 11.85
N TRP A 38 17.11 47.57 10.93
CA TRP A 38 17.97 48.00 9.84
C TRP A 38 17.33 47.68 8.50
N ASP A 39 17.33 48.66 7.61
CA ASP A 39 16.95 48.53 6.20
C ASP A 39 18.22 48.57 5.35
N PHE A 40 18.42 47.53 4.54
CA PHE A 40 19.56 47.37 3.65
C PHE A 40 19.21 47.68 2.20
N SER A 41 17.94 47.92 1.85
CA SER A 41 17.46 48.10 0.47
C SER A 41 18.16 49.23 -0.29
N THR A 42 18.65 50.25 0.43
CA THR A 42 19.36 51.41 -0.12
C THR A 42 20.87 51.20 -0.31
N LEU A 43 21.43 50.09 0.19
CA LEU A 43 22.85 49.80 0.03
C LEU A 43 23.16 49.40 -1.41
N THR A 44 23.97 50.20 -2.10
CA THR A 44 24.26 50.02 -3.53
C THR A 44 25.27 48.92 -3.83
N GLY A 45 26.05 48.48 -2.83
CA GLY A 45 27.17 47.55 -3.02
C GLY A 45 28.27 48.12 -3.91
N GLY A 46 29.14 47.26 -4.45
CA GLY A 46 30.22 47.63 -5.36
C GLY A 46 31.62 47.52 -4.75
N SER A 47 32.63 48.00 -5.50
CA SER A 47 34.04 47.88 -5.12
C SER A 47 34.30 48.51 -3.75
N ALA A 48 34.84 47.71 -2.82
CA ALA A 48 35.11 48.08 -1.43
C ALA A 48 33.90 48.64 -0.66
N ASN A 49 32.68 48.33 -1.10
CA ASN A 49 31.46 48.86 -0.50
C ASN A 49 30.59 47.74 0.10
N PHE A 50 30.92 47.32 1.32
CA PHE A 50 30.21 46.29 2.08
C PHE A 50 29.19 46.87 3.08
N GLY A 51 28.85 48.16 2.93
CA GLY A 51 28.06 48.95 3.87
C GLY A 51 28.89 49.62 4.98
N PRO A 52 28.36 50.66 5.64
CA PRO A 52 29.08 51.42 6.67
C PRO A 52 29.35 50.59 7.93
N SER A 53 30.39 50.94 8.71
CA SER A 53 30.72 50.30 9.98
C SER A 53 31.19 51.36 11.00
N PRO A 54 30.46 51.61 12.10
CA PRO A 54 29.13 51.09 12.43
C PRO A 54 28.02 51.54 11.44
N MET A 55 27.03 50.68 11.17
CA MET A 55 25.79 51.05 10.49
C MET A 55 24.71 51.35 11.52
N ALA A 56 24.29 52.61 11.59
CA ALA A 56 23.19 53.04 12.45
C ALA A 56 21.89 52.30 12.10
N ALA A 57 21.05 52.05 13.12
CA ALA A 57 19.72 51.52 12.89
C ALA A 57 18.87 52.52 12.12
N THR A 58 18.07 52.03 11.17
CA THR A 58 17.07 52.83 10.44
C THR A 58 15.95 53.27 11.38
N THR A 59 15.66 52.48 12.40
CA THR A 59 14.68 52.79 13.45
C THR A 59 15.19 52.27 14.79
N SER A 60 15.00 53.04 15.86
CA SER A 60 15.31 52.64 17.23
C SER A 60 14.22 53.12 18.20
N ALA A 61 13.90 52.32 19.22
CA ALA A 61 12.94 52.71 20.25
C ALA A 61 13.43 53.89 21.09
N ALA A 62 12.49 54.69 21.60
CA ALA A 62 12.79 55.72 22.59
C ALA A 62 13.21 55.09 23.92
N GLY A 63 13.98 55.82 24.75
CA GLY A 63 14.42 55.33 26.07
C GLY A 63 15.61 54.35 26.04
N ILE A 64 16.21 54.12 24.87
CA ILE A 64 17.42 53.32 24.69
C ILE A 64 18.40 54.02 23.74
N THR A 65 19.67 53.65 23.82
CA THR A 65 20.70 53.99 22.83
C THR A 65 21.10 52.71 22.10
N VAL A 66 21.15 52.75 20.77
CA VAL A 66 21.51 51.61 19.93
C VAL A 66 22.90 51.84 19.31
N GLY A 67 23.83 50.94 19.60
CA GLY A 67 25.10 50.83 18.89
C GLY A 67 24.89 50.17 17.53
N GLY A 68 25.31 50.83 16.46
CA GLY A 68 25.13 50.34 15.09
C GLY A 68 25.82 49.00 14.82
N LEU A 69 25.37 48.30 13.77
CA LEU A 69 26.00 47.07 13.30
C LEU A 69 27.47 47.34 12.96
N THR A 70 28.38 46.63 13.62
CA THR A 70 29.81 46.89 13.59
C THR A 70 30.55 45.60 13.25
N ARG A 71 31.52 45.69 12.35
CA ARG A 71 32.43 44.59 12.03
C ARG A 71 33.49 44.44 13.11
N GLY A 72 33.77 43.20 13.50
CA GLY A 72 34.96 42.86 14.25
C GLY A 72 36.23 43.06 13.42
N VAL A 73 37.38 43.11 14.09
CA VAL A 73 38.68 43.39 13.46
C VAL A 73 39.10 42.35 12.41
N GLY A 74 38.51 41.15 12.43
CA GLY A 74 38.73 40.10 11.45
C GLY A 74 37.89 40.23 10.18
N VAL A 75 36.87 41.09 10.18
CA VAL A 75 35.93 41.21 9.06
C VAL A 75 36.31 42.38 8.14
N GLY A 76 36.74 42.04 6.92
CA GLY A 76 37.22 43.00 5.93
C GLY A 76 36.12 43.89 5.35
N SER A 77 36.48 45.13 5.04
CA SER A 77 35.57 46.13 4.45
C SER A 77 36.17 46.96 3.30
N THR A 78 37.48 46.85 3.01
CA THR A 78 38.20 47.74 2.07
C THR A 78 38.67 47.04 0.80
N VAL A 79 38.55 45.71 0.71
CA VAL A 79 39.05 44.92 -0.43
C VAL A 79 37.94 43.97 -0.90
N GLY A 80 37.71 43.88 -2.21
CA GLY A 80 36.66 43.04 -2.82
C GLY A 80 35.42 43.81 -3.24
N THR A 81 34.39 43.10 -3.74
CA THR A 81 33.14 43.71 -4.23
C THR A 81 31.98 43.36 -3.31
N GLY A 82 31.44 44.35 -2.61
CA GLY A 82 30.27 44.18 -1.75
C GLY A 82 28.99 43.98 -2.54
N ALA A 83 28.07 43.19 -1.99
CA ALA A 83 26.76 42.96 -2.59
C ALA A 83 25.84 44.18 -2.40
N ALA A 84 25.06 44.52 -3.45
CA ALA A 84 23.94 45.44 -3.29
C ALA A 84 22.88 44.83 -2.37
N ARG A 85 22.14 45.70 -1.67
CA ARG A 85 21.04 45.38 -0.76
C ARG A 85 21.46 44.48 0.41
N ALA A 86 22.71 44.59 0.83
CA ALA A 86 23.31 43.70 1.81
C ALA A 86 24.37 44.43 2.65
N TRP A 87 24.40 44.15 3.95
CA TRP A 87 25.39 44.64 4.89
C TRP A 87 26.18 43.47 5.47
N GLY A 88 27.51 43.57 5.43
CA GLY A 88 28.36 42.46 5.86
C GLY A 88 29.82 42.70 5.53
N GLY A 89 30.55 41.64 5.18
CA GLY A 89 31.97 41.75 4.86
C GLY A 89 32.60 40.46 4.35
N ASN A 90 33.91 40.50 4.19
CA ASN A 90 34.75 39.38 3.80
C ASN A 90 35.90 39.16 4.81
N ALA A 91 37.00 38.53 4.38
CA ALA A 91 38.18 38.26 5.20
C ALA A 91 37.96 37.32 6.39
N TRP A 92 36.85 36.58 6.40
CA TRP A 92 36.62 35.45 7.29
C TRP A 92 37.71 34.40 7.03
N ASN A 93 38.75 34.41 7.85
CA ASN A 93 40.07 33.79 7.65
C ASN A 93 40.11 32.24 7.72
N GLY A 94 38.97 31.58 7.54
CA GLY A 94 38.86 30.13 7.50
C GLY A 94 39.09 29.40 8.83
N ASN A 95 38.96 30.11 9.95
CA ASN A 95 38.93 29.49 11.28
C ASN A 95 37.90 28.34 11.34
N ALA A 96 38.32 27.20 11.89
CA ALA A 96 37.50 25.98 11.94
C ALA A 96 36.67 25.83 13.22
N THR A 97 36.92 26.68 14.22
CA THR A 97 36.26 26.63 15.54
C THR A 97 35.77 28.00 15.99
N LEU A 98 34.78 27.99 16.89
CA LEU A 98 34.22 29.19 17.51
C LEU A 98 35.29 30.03 18.22
N ASP A 99 36.15 29.41 19.04
CA ASP A 99 37.18 30.13 19.80
C ASP A 99 38.26 30.78 18.92
N ALA A 100 38.64 30.11 17.82
CA ALA A 100 39.58 30.67 16.86
C ALA A 100 38.99 31.89 16.15
N ALA A 101 37.71 31.79 15.74
CA ALA A 101 36.97 32.90 15.15
C ALA A 101 36.80 34.09 16.11
N ILE A 102 36.53 33.84 17.40
CA ILE A 102 36.48 34.88 18.43
C ILE A 102 37.84 35.59 18.55
N THR A 103 38.93 34.82 18.63
CA THR A 103 40.30 35.36 18.78
C THR A 103 40.70 36.22 17.59
N ALA A 104 40.31 35.83 16.39
CA ALA A 104 40.63 36.56 15.18
C ALA A 104 39.70 37.76 14.91
N GLY A 105 38.64 37.94 15.71
CA GLY A 105 37.69 39.04 15.52
C GLY A 105 36.68 38.79 14.39
N ASP A 106 36.41 37.53 14.05
CA ASP A 106 35.49 37.11 12.99
C ASP A 106 34.04 37.14 13.47
N PHE A 107 33.56 38.33 13.80
CA PHE A 107 32.18 38.53 14.23
C PHE A 107 31.65 39.88 13.79
N ILE A 108 30.33 40.02 13.83
CA ILE A 108 29.68 41.33 13.81
C ILE A 108 29.06 41.59 15.18
N THR A 109 28.97 42.85 15.59
CA THR A 109 28.40 43.27 16.88
C THR A 109 27.39 44.40 16.74
N PHE A 110 26.48 44.50 17.68
CA PHE A 110 25.62 45.67 17.89
C PHE A 110 25.20 45.69 19.35
N SER A 111 24.78 46.85 19.87
CA SER A 111 24.50 46.98 21.29
C SER A 111 23.26 47.80 21.57
N PHE A 112 22.70 47.61 22.76
CA PHE A 112 21.60 48.39 23.27
C PHE A 112 21.92 48.83 24.69
N THR A 113 21.56 50.05 25.06
CA THR A 113 21.72 50.52 26.44
C THR A 113 20.49 51.33 26.82
N PRO A 114 19.69 50.91 27.81
CA PRO A 114 18.59 51.73 28.30
C PRO A 114 19.11 53.04 28.88
N THR A 115 18.46 54.15 28.53
CA THR A 115 18.81 55.47 29.05
C THR A 115 18.25 55.64 30.47
N SER A 116 18.75 56.64 31.21
CA SER A 116 18.27 56.93 32.56
C SER A 116 16.76 57.06 32.57
N GLY A 117 16.10 56.40 33.52
CA GLY A 117 14.66 56.39 33.60
C GLY A 117 13.96 55.35 32.73
N TYR A 118 14.67 54.33 32.23
CA TYR A 118 14.12 53.22 31.44
C TYR A 118 14.81 51.87 31.75
N ALA A 119 14.10 50.77 31.50
CA ALA A 119 14.59 49.40 31.49
C ALA A 119 14.19 48.77 30.15
N MET A 120 14.94 47.77 29.72
CA MET A 120 14.60 47.06 28.48
C MET A 120 14.58 45.54 28.66
N SER A 121 13.72 44.90 27.88
CA SER A 121 13.64 43.44 27.77
C SER A 121 13.61 43.05 26.30
N PHE A 122 14.33 41.98 25.93
CA PHE A 122 14.35 41.48 24.55
C PHE A 122 13.30 40.37 24.36
N SER A 123 12.51 40.46 23.30
CA SER A 123 11.49 39.46 22.95
C SER A 123 12.08 38.41 22.02
N ASP A 124 12.62 38.86 20.88
CA ASP A 124 13.09 38.01 19.80
C ASP A 124 13.95 38.78 18.78
N VAL A 125 14.71 38.03 18.00
CA VAL A 125 15.20 38.46 16.69
C VAL A 125 14.18 38.00 15.66
N ALA A 126 13.56 38.92 14.94
CA ALA A 126 12.59 38.59 13.89
C ALA A 126 13.25 37.74 12.79
N PRO A 127 12.47 37.00 11.96
CA PRO A 127 13.04 36.28 10.83
C PRO A 127 13.89 37.22 9.98
N TYR A 128 15.10 36.78 9.66
CA TYR A 128 16.09 37.58 8.94
C TYR A 128 16.79 36.73 7.89
N ASN A 129 17.38 37.38 6.89
CA ASN A 129 17.97 36.67 5.77
C ASN A 129 19.49 36.84 5.73
N VAL A 130 20.18 35.74 5.48
CA VAL A 130 21.65 35.69 5.40
C VAL A 130 22.10 35.30 4.01
N ARG A 131 22.89 36.16 3.37
CA ARG A 131 23.54 35.87 2.09
C ARG A 131 25.01 35.56 2.32
N ARG A 132 25.50 34.48 1.71
CA ARG A 132 26.92 34.10 1.76
C ARG A 132 27.42 33.68 0.38
N SER A 133 28.71 33.80 0.11
CA SER A 133 29.31 33.16 -1.07
C SER A 133 29.61 31.68 -0.81
N SER A 134 29.89 30.91 -1.86
CA SER A 134 30.32 29.51 -1.74
C SER A 134 31.58 29.31 -0.90
N SER A 135 32.45 30.32 -0.87
CA SER A 135 33.66 30.37 -0.05
C SER A 135 33.49 31.04 1.32
N GLY A 136 32.33 31.63 1.60
CA GLY A 136 32.05 32.33 2.85
C GLY A 136 31.79 31.38 4.03
N PRO A 137 31.73 31.93 5.27
CA PRO A 137 31.40 31.17 6.47
C PRO A 137 30.14 30.32 6.30
N THR A 138 30.20 29.05 6.67
CA THR A 138 29.04 28.13 6.62
C THR A 138 28.28 28.10 7.93
N THR A 139 28.94 28.49 9.03
CA THR A 139 28.44 28.31 10.39
C THR A 139 28.54 29.64 11.15
N GLY A 140 27.60 29.87 12.08
CA GLY A 140 27.71 30.98 13.02
C GLY A 140 27.05 30.71 14.37
N GLN A 141 27.38 31.51 15.37
CA GLN A 141 26.86 31.41 16.74
C GLN A 141 26.46 32.79 17.23
N TRP A 142 25.23 32.91 17.70
CA TRP A 142 24.76 34.10 18.39
C TRP A 142 25.26 34.10 19.82
N GLN A 143 25.74 35.25 20.28
CA GLN A 143 26.18 35.46 21.65
C GLN A 143 25.72 36.83 22.15
N TYR A 144 25.52 36.95 23.46
CA TYR A 144 25.30 38.24 24.13
C TYR A 144 26.23 38.43 25.31
N GLN A 145 26.49 39.68 25.67
CA GLN A 145 27.24 40.09 26.84
C GLN A 145 26.49 41.21 27.56
N LEU A 146 26.46 41.16 28.89
CA LEU A 146 25.92 42.23 29.74
C LEU A 146 27.08 43.06 30.31
N GLY A 147 27.00 44.37 30.15
CA GLY A 147 28.05 45.31 30.54
C GLY A 147 29.40 44.92 29.93
N SER A 148 30.39 44.67 30.79
CA SER A 148 31.74 44.21 30.41
C SER A 148 31.99 42.73 30.77
N GLY A 149 30.95 41.92 30.99
CA GLY A 149 31.03 40.52 31.42
C GLY A 149 31.57 39.54 30.35
N THR A 150 31.31 38.24 30.48
CA THR A 150 31.65 37.28 29.42
C THR A 150 30.52 37.15 28.39
N PHE A 151 30.86 36.89 27.12
CA PHE A 151 29.86 36.54 26.12
C PHE A 151 29.28 35.16 26.43
N THR A 152 27.95 35.03 26.28
CA THR A 152 27.16 33.82 26.52
C THR A 152 26.45 33.42 25.23
N ASP A 153 26.46 32.13 24.90
CA ASP A 153 25.80 31.58 23.71
C ASP A 153 24.27 31.69 23.78
N ILE A 154 23.66 32.07 22.66
CA ILE A 154 22.23 32.05 22.42
C ILE A 154 21.94 30.87 21.50
N GLY A 155 21.35 29.80 22.05
CA GLY A 155 21.09 28.57 21.31
C GLY A 155 22.35 27.86 20.87
N THR A 156 22.21 26.93 19.92
CA THR A 156 23.30 26.16 19.33
C THR A 156 23.83 26.81 18.04
N PRO A 157 25.00 26.40 17.52
CA PRO A 157 25.51 26.87 16.24
C PRO A 157 24.51 26.73 15.10
N ILE A 158 24.38 27.78 14.29
CA ILE A 158 23.50 27.87 13.13
C ILE A 158 24.30 27.56 11.86
N THR A 159 23.74 26.73 10.99
CA THR A 159 24.25 26.58 9.61
C THR A 159 23.52 27.55 8.70
N TRP A 160 24.24 28.45 8.02
CA TRP A 160 23.67 29.54 7.24
C TRP A 160 22.98 29.13 5.93
N GLY A 161 22.81 27.83 5.66
CA GLY A 161 22.23 27.31 4.44
C GLY A 161 23.19 27.26 3.25
N SER A 162 22.73 26.69 2.13
CA SER A 162 23.55 26.42 0.93
C SER A 162 23.27 27.38 -0.24
N ASP A 163 22.28 28.27 -0.15
CA ASP A 163 22.00 29.25 -1.22
C ASP A 163 23.08 30.34 -1.21
N THR A 164 23.82 30.45 -2.31
CA THR A 164 24.91 31.43 -2.47
C THR A 164 24.53 32.57 -3.42
N THR A 165 23.26 32.70 -3.78
CA THR A 165 22.75 33.71 -4.72
C THR A 165 22.21 34.95 -4.00
N ALA A 166 21.54 35.86 -4.72
CA ALA A 166 21.01 37.11 -4.16
C ALA A 166 19.78 36.92 -3.26
N THR A 167 19.09 35.77 -3.36
CA THR A 167 17.96 35.42 -2.49
C THR A 167 18.39 35.19 -1.05
N GLY A 168 19.60 34.66 -0.81
CA GLY A 168 20.11 34.33 0.53
C GLY A 168 19.30 33.23 1.21
N ASN A 169 19.53 33.05 2.51
CA ASN A 169 19.00 31.95 3.31
C ASN A 169 18.20 32.50 4.50
N LEU A 170 16.90 32.24 4.52
CA LEU A 170 16.01 32.70 5.59
C LEU A 170 16.33 31.98 6.89
N GLN A 171 16.50 32.75 7.96
CA GLN A 171 16.71 32.26 9.32
C GLN A 171 15.42 32.45 10.13
N PRO A 172 15.03 31.43 10.92
CA PRO A 172 13.83 31.53 11.76
C PRO A 172 14.03 32.53 12.90
N THR A 173 12.91 32.93 13.52
CA THR A 173 12.91 33.77 14.72
C THR A 173 13.77 33.17 15.83
N ILE A 174 14.61 33.98 16.47
CA ILE A 174 15.36 33.60 17.68
C ILE A 174 14.62 34.15 18.88
N THR A 175 14.08 33.28 19.74
CA THR A 175 13.37 33.71 20.95
C THR A 175 14.37 34.14 22.02
N LEU A 176 14.29 35.39 22.48
CA LEU A 176 15.15 35.96 23.52
C LEU A 176 14.45 36.10 24.87
N SER A 177 13.11 36.09 24.87
CA SER A 177 12.26 36.24 26.06
C SER A 177 12.49 35.19 27.15
N SER A 178 13.05 34.02 26.81
CA SER A 178 13.40 32.96 27.76
C SER A 178 14.76 33.14 28.44
N ILE A 179 15.59 34.08 27.96
CA ILE A 179 16.95 34.30 28.47
C ILE A 179 16.87 35.34 29.59
N GLY A 180 16.94 34.88 30.84
CA GLY A 180 16.76 35.74 32.02
C GLY A 180 17.66 36.98 32.06
N GLY A 181 18.90 36.86 31.58
CA GLY A 181 19.85 38.00 31.51
C GLY A 181 19.47 39.07 30.47
N LEU A 182 18.56 38.77 29.55
CA LEU A 182 18.07 39.70 28.52
C LEU A 182 16.73 40.35 28.90
N GLN A 183 16.25 40.14 30.14
CA GLN A 183 14.99 40.70 30.63
C GLN A 183 15.26 41.71 31.74
N ASN A 184 14.46 42.79 31.78
CA ASN A 184 14.50 43.85 32.81
C ASN A 184 15.89 44.49 32.99
N ILE A 185 16.61 44.72 31.90
CA ILE A 185 17.94 45.31 31.91
C ILE A 185 17.81 46.78 32.34
N ALA A 186 18.49 47.16 33.41
CA ALA A 186 18.42 48.50 33.98
C ALA A 186 19.18 49.54 33.15
N ALA A 187 18.77 50.81 33.31
CA ALA A 187 19.46 51.97 32.75
C ALA A 187 20.99 51.92 32.93
N GLY A 188 21.71 52.26 31.86
CA GLY A 188 23.18 52.28 31.83
C GLY A 188 23.84 50.92 31.64
N THR A 189 23.11 49.81 31.72
CA THR A 189 23.67 48.47 31.42
C THR A 189 23.61 48.21 29.93
N SER A 190 24.76 48.17 29.27
CA SER A 190 24.83 47.82 27.84
C SER A 190 24.64 46.32 27.63
N VAL A 191 23.85 45.93 26.63
CA VAL A 191 23.79 44.57 26.11
C VAL A 191 24.42 44.56 24.74
N THR A 192 25.52 43.84 24.58
CA THR A 192 26.20 43.68 23.30
C THR A 192 25.88 42.32 22.73
N PHE A 193 25.25 42.29 21.55
CA PHE A 193 25.10 41.07 20.76
C PHE A 193 26.27 40.94 19.81
N ARG A 194 26.67 39.68 19.54
CA ARG A 194 27.55 39.37 18.42
C ARG A 194 27.13 38.09 17.71
N ILE A 195 27.44 38.03 16.42
CA ILE A 195 27.34 36.83 15.60
C ILE A 195 28.76 36.45 15.20
N VAL A 196 29.27 35.34 15.76
CA VAL A 196 30.59 34.82 15.43
C VAL A 196 30.45 33.86 14.26
N ASN A 197 31.21 34.06 13.19
CA ASN A 197 31.13 33.26 11.96
C ASN A 197 32.44 32.51 11.72
N TRP A 198 32.36 31.25 11.30
CA TRP A 198 33.54 30.42 11.02
C TRP A 198 33.27 29.43 9.87
N ASN A 199 34.26 28.60 9.54
CA ASN A 199 34.24 27.66 8.41
C ASN A 199 34.10 28.32 7.03
N ALA A 200 34.76 29.47 6.82
CA ALA A 200 34.97 29.96 5.47
C ALA A 200 36.04 29.13 4.76
N SER A 201 35.86 28.79 3.49
CA SER A 201 36.86 28.03 2.72
C SER A 201 37.85 28.93 1.97
N GLY A 202 37.65 30.25 2.00
CA GLY A 202 38.62 31.22 1.49
C GLY A 202 38.38 32.63 2.04
N SER A 203 39.46 33.42 2.16
CA SER A 203 39.43 34.78 2.72
C SER A 203 38.65 35.80 1.88
N SER A 204 38.44 35.53 0.58
CA SER A 204 37.53 36.32 -0.27
C SER A 204 36.05 35.97 -0.07
N GLY A 205 35.75 34.93 0.72
CA GLY A 205 34.41 34.52 1.09
C GLY A 205 33.64 35.65 1.76
N THR A 206 32.35 35.77 1.44
CA THR A 206 31.49 36.86 1.92
C THR A 206 30.34 36.34 2.76
N TRP A 207 29.90 37.14 3.71
CA TRP A 207 28.72 36.91 4.55
C TRP A 207 28.02 38.24 4.81
N TYR A 208 26.69 38.24 4.69
CA TYR A 208 25.84 39.43 4.82
C TYR A 208 24.52 39.12 5.51
N LEU A 209 24.00 40.13 6.21
CA LEU A 209 22.55 40.33 6.36
C LEU A 209 22.05 41.05 5.11
N ASN A 210 20.97 40.58 4.48
CA ASN A 210 20.51 41.16 3.21
C ASN A 210 18.99 41.33 3.11
N SER A 211 18.60 42.33 2.33
CA SER A 211 17.22 42.52 1.90
C SER A 211 16.86 41.60 0.75
N GLN A 212 15.63 41.07 0.77
CA GLN A 212 15.03 40.35 -0.36
C GLN A 212 14.10 41.24 -1.20
N SER A 213 13.75 42.44 -0.72
CA SER A 213 12.92 43.42 -1.43
C SER A 213 13.66 44.73 -1.75
N THR A 214 13.13 45.54 -2.66
CA THR A 214 13.58 46.93 -2.88
C THR A 214 12.73 47.93 -2.09
N THR A 215 11.85 47.44 -1.22
CA THR A 215 11.03 48.25 -0.31
C THR A 215 11.87 48.72 0.86
N THR A 216 11.46 49.83 1.49
CA THR A 216 12.12 50.42 2.67
C THR A 216 11.70 49.74 3.97
N ASP A 217 11.34 48.45 3.89
CA ASP A 217 10.94 47.68 5.07
C ASP A 217 12.19 47.30 5.87
N LEU A 218 12.03 47.07 7.18
CA LEU A 218 13.15 46.65 8.02
C LEU A 218 13.50 45.18 7.72
N ASP A 219 14.75 44.93 7.34
CA ASP A 219 15.26 43.62 6.90
C ASP A 219 15.86 42.80 8.05
N PHE A 220 16.35 43.49 9.10
CA PHE A 220 16.87 42.86 10.32
C PHE A 220 16.32 43.61 11.52
N VAL A 221 15.59 42.90 12.39
CA VAL A 221 14.79 43.51 13.45
C VAL A 221 15.01 42.79 14.77
N ILE A 222 15.26 43.58 15.81
CA ILE A 222 15.33 43.13 17.20
C ILE A 222 14.12 43.69 17.92
N ASN A 223 13.29 42.80 18.43
CA ASN A 223 12.05 43.12 19.12
C ASN A 223 12.23 43.05 20.63
N GLY A 224 11.45 43.85 21.34
CA GLY A 224 11.47 43.88 22.79
C GLY A 224 10.52 44.91 23.36
N VAL A 225 10.76 45.29 24.60
CA VAL A 225 9.99 46.30 25.32
C VAL A 225 10.97 47.25 26.00
N VAL A 226 10.71 48.54 25.92
CA VAL A 226 11.39 49.57 26.73
C VAL A 226 10.35 50.14 27.69
N ASP A 227 10.56 49.90 28.98
CA ASP A 227 9.69 50.39 30.04
C ASP A 227 10.35 51.60 30.70
N ALA A 228 9.59 52.67 30.97
CA ALA A 228 10.09 53.77 31.79
C ALA A 228 10.31 53.28 33.25
N VAL A 229 11.49 53.55 33.81
CA VAL A 229 11.88 53.32 35.20
C VAL A 229 11.99 54.67 35.91
N GLY A 230 10.83 55.24 36.19
CA GLY A 230 10.66 56.48 36.93
C GLY A 230 9.27 56.49 37.57
N GLY A 231 9.12 55.66 38.62
CA GLY A 231 7.86 55.23 39.24
C GLY A 231 7.34 53.93 38.61
N ASP A 232 6.68 53.05 39.37
CA ASP A 232 5.36 52.52 38.94
C ASP A 232 5.06 51.06 38.48
N ASN A 233 5.84 50.05 38.88
CA ASN A 233 5.40 48.63 38.88
C ASN A 233 5.30 48.08 40.31
N LEU A 234 4.12 47.59 40.71
CA LEU A 234 3.92 46.98 42.03
C LEU A 234 4.05 45.46 41.91
N PHE A 235 4.90 44.86 42.75
CA PHE A 235 5.19 43.43 42.77
C PHE A 235 4.45 42.74 43.92
N TRP A 236 3.84 41.59 43.62
CA TRP A 236 3.11 40.73 44.54
C TRP A 236 3.85 39.41 44.78
N ASN A 237 3.87 38.95 46.02
CA ASN A 237 4.54 37.73 46.45
C ASN A 237 3.65 36.84 47.33
N GLY A 238 3.03 35.77 46.80
CA GLY A 238 2.30 34.79 47.61
C GLY A 238 0.78 34.83 47.52
N ALA A 239 0.12 34.02 48.35
CA ALA A 239 -1.33 34.07 48.54
C ALA A 239 -1.72 35.27 49.41
N GLY A 240 -2.91 35.85 49.20
CA GLY A 240 -3.39 36.98 50.01
C GLY A 240 -4.58 37.72 49.38
N SER A 241 -4.95 38.86 49.96
CA SER A 241 -6.10 39.66 49.51
C SER A 241 -5.66 40.90 48.74
N TRP A 242 -6.11 41.05 47.49
CA TRP A 242 -5.89 42.23 46.67
C TRP A 242 -7.14 43.14 46.70
N GLY A 243 -7.10 44.19 47.52
CA GLY A 243 -8.21 45.14 47.67
C GLY A 243 -7.75 46.60 47.71
N THR A 244 -8.67 47.52 48.03
CA THR A 244 -8.41 48.96 48.18
C THR A 244 -7.80 49.33 49.54
N THR A 245 -7.95 48.46 50.55
CA THR A 245 -7.30 48.57 51.86
C THR A 245 -5.88 48.02 51.80
N ALA A 246 -4.92 48.75 52.37
CA ALA A 246 -3.51 48.40 52.33
C ALA A 246 -3.26 47.04 53.01
N PRO A 247 -2.70 46.04 52.30
CA PRO A 247 -2.10 44.89 52.98
C PRO A 247 -0.89 45.41 53.77
N GLY A 248 -0.76 45.01 55.05
CA GLY A 248 0.34 45.47 55.90
C GLY A 248 1.72 45.25 55.27
N SER A 249 2.72 46.03 55.68
CA SER A 249 4.08 45.93 55.15
C SER A 249 4.81 44.67 55.63
N GLY A 250 5.37 43.91 54.68
CA GLY A 250 6.24 42.75 54.92
C GLY A 250 5.49 41.42 55.14
N GLY A 251 5.70 40.44 54.26
CA GLY A 251 5.11 39.10 54.33
C GLY A 251 4.76 38.52 52.95
N SER A 252 4.18 37.32 52.90
CA SER A 252 3.48 36.81 51.72
C SER A 252 2.11 37.47 51.60
N GLY A 253 1.74 37.95 50.42
CA GLY A 253 0.43 38.57 50.14
C GLY A 253 0.39 40.09 50.34
N ALA A 254 1.50 40.79 50.06
CA ALA A 254 1.58 42.26 50.12
C ALA A 254 2.27 42.85 48.87
N TRP A 255 1.95 44.10 48.54
CA TRP A 255 2.68 44.85 47.50
C TRP A 255 4.05 45.27 48.04
N ASN A 256 5.08 45.18 47.21
CA ASN A 256 6.46 45.55 47.56
C ASN A 256 6.65 47.01 48.05
N ASN A 257 5.71 47.92 47.77
CA ASN A 257 5.71 49.29 48.30
C ASN A 257 5.10 49.41 49.72
N GLY A 258 4.55 48.34 50.29
CA GLY A 258 3.91 48.36 51.61
C GLY A 258 2.67 49.25 51.73
N GLY A 259 2.13 49.76 50.60
CA GLY A 259 0.95 50.62 50.53
C GLY A 259 -0.24 49.99 49.80
N SER A 260 -1.36 50.72 49.69
CA SER A 260 -2.53 50.32 48.88
C SER A 260 -2.17 50.17 47.40
N TRP A 261 -2.88 49.28 46.71
CA TRP A 261 -2.78 49.13 45.25
C TRP A 261 -3.08 50.47 44.54
N ASP A 262 -2.21 50.85 43.61
CA ASP A 262 -2.41 51.99 42.71
C ASP A 262 -2.76 51.48 41.31
N SER A 263 -3.99 51.78 40.87
CA SER A 263 -4.54 51.31 39.60
C SER A 263 -3.83 51.87 38.37
N ALA A 264 -3.07 52.96 38.50
CA ALA A 264 -2.24 53.50 37.43
C ALA A 264 -0.92 52.73 37.25
N LYS A 265 -0.69 51.68 38.04
CA LYS A 265 0.51 50.83 37.98
C LYS A 265 0.19 49.53 37.28
N ARG A 266 1.23 48.80 36.90
CA ARG A 266 1.09 47.40 36.46
C ARG A 266 1.18 46.46 37.66
N ALA A 267 0.28 45.50 37.73
CA ALA A 267 0.28 44.46 38.77
C ALA A 267 1.20 43.30 38.35
N ASN A 268 2.30 43.07 39.06
CA ASN A 268 3.25 42.01 38.72
C ASN A 268 3.27 40.89 39.78
N PHE A 269 2.78 39.71 39.41
CA PHE A 269 2.76 38.49 40.22
C PHE A 269 3.99 37.62 39.90
N GLY A 270 5.14 37.99 40.46
CA GLY A 270 6.42 37.33 40.23
C GLY A 270 6.98 36.52 41.41
N GLY A 271 6.43 36.67 42.62
CA GLY A 271 6.86 35.90 43.79
C GLY A 271 6.26 34.49 43.83
N THR A 272 6.37 33.81 44.98
CA THR A 272 5.77 32.48 45.20
C THR A 272 4.29 32.47 44.81
N ALA A 273 3.87 31.54 43.97
CA ALA A 273 2.49 31.48 43.50
C ALA A 273 1.52 31.05 44.62
N GLY A 274 0.26 31.46 44.48
CA GLY A 274 -0.83 31.11 45.38
C GLY A 274 -2.16 31.73 44.94
N THR A 275 -3.20 31.52 45.75
CA THR A 275 -4.52 32.15 45.51
C THR A 275 -4.52 33.59 46.00
N VAL A 276 -4.90 34.51 45.12
CA VAL A 276 -5.07 35.94 45.40
C VAL A 276 -6.55 36.27 45.33
N THR A 277 -7.14 36.69 46.44
CA THR A 277 -8.57 37.05 46.52
C THR A 277 -8.76 38.54 46.32
N LEU A 278 -9.39 38.94 45.22
CA LEU A 278 -9.71 40.30 44.86
C LEU A 278 -10.92 40.81 45.66
N GLY A 279 -10.86 42.07 46.08
CA GLY A 279 -12.05 42.87 46.42
C GLY A 279 -12.68 43.39 45.13
N SER A 280 -12.80 44.71 44.99
CA SER A 280 -13.03 45.36 43.68
C SER A 280 -11.78 46.15 43.32
N VAL A 281 -11.15 45.80 42.20
CA VAL A 281 -9.84 46.32 41.81
C VAL A 281 -9.91 46.87 40.39
N SER A 282 -9.24 48.00 40.14
CA SER A 282 -9.03 48.54 38.79
C SER A 282 -7.57 48.42 38.38
N ALA A 283 -7.29 48.08 37.12
CA ALA A 283 -5.95 48.02 36.56
C ALA A 283 -5.92 48.73 35.20
N ALA A 284 -5.15 49.82 35.10
CA ALA A 284 -5.02 50.62 33.88
C ALA A 284 -3.87 50.16 32.98
N ASN A 285 -2.84 49.51 33.55
CA ASN A 285 -1.63 49.09 32.84
C ASN A 285 -1.42 47.57 32.84
N GLY A 286 -2.52 46.82 32.95
CA GLY A 286 -2.53 45.36 32.81
C GLY A 286 -1.94 44.59 34.00
N ILE A 287 -1.70 43.29 33.76
CA ILE A 287 -1.26 42.31 34.76
C ILE A 287 -0.11 41.47 34.19
N ALA A 288 0.91 41.20 34.99
CA ALA A 288 1.96 40.21 34.72
C ALA A 288 1.84 39.02 35.66
N LEU A 289 1.80 37.81 35.11
CA LEU A 289 1.81 36.55 35.84
C LEU A 289 3.14 35.85 35.51
N SER A 290 4.16 36.17 36.30
CA SER A 290 5.55 35.80 36.02
C SER A 290 6.00 34.53 36.77
N ALA A 291 5.21 34.00 37.70
CA ALA A 291 5.40 32.68 38.29
C ALA A 291 4.25 31.70 37.94
N ASN A 292 4.55 30.41 37.94
CA ASN A 292 3.59 29.35 37.63
C ASN A 292 2.63 29.10 38.80
N GLY A 293 1.32 29.01 38.53
CA GLY A 293 0.32 28.53 39.48
C GLY A 293 -0.50 29.61 40.21
N TYR A 294 -0.43 30.88 39.81
CA TYR A 294 -1.28 31.92 40.40
C TYR A 294 -2.76 31.70 40.08
N VAL A 295 -3.62 31.91 41.08
CA VAL A 295 -5.09 31.89 40.93
C VAL A 295 -5.66 33.20 41.47
N LEU A 296 -6.18 34.06 40.61
CA LEU A 296 -6.84 35.30 40.99
C LEU A 296 -8.36 35.07 41.05
N THR A 297 -8.98 35.24 42.21
CA THR A 297 -10.40 34.93 42.46
C THR A 297 -11.05 35.99 43.34
N GLY A 298 -12.35 35.91 43.62
CA GLY A 298 -13.07 36.89 44.46
C GLY A 298 -13.85 37.90 43.64
N GLY A 299 -13.81 39.17 44.02
CA GLY A 299 -14.60 40.23 43.39
C GLY A 299 -14.06 40.69 42.03
N GLN A 300 -14.49 41.87 41.59
CA GLN A 300 -14.36 42.34 40.20
C GLN A 300 -12.97 42.89 39.89
N LEU A 301 -12.46 42.54 38.70
CA LEU A 301 -11.29 43.16 38.08
C LEU A 301 -11.74 44.08 36.92
N SER A 302 -11.62 45.38 37.10
CA SER A 302 -11.91 46.38 36.07
C SER A 302 -10.65 46.73 35.28
N LEU A 303 -10.62 46.40 34.00
CA LEU A 303 -9.57 46.83 33.08
C LEU A 303 -9.92 48.24 32.57
N THR A 304 -9.11 49.21 32.96
CA THR A 304 -9.38 50.65 32.72
C THR A 304 -8.32 51.30 31.83
N GLY A 305 -7.51 50.50 31.13
CA GLY A 305 -6.52 51.00 30.18
C GLY A 305 -7.19 51.76 29.04
N THR A 306 -6.44 52.70 28.47
CA THR A 306 -6.89 53.59 27.38
C THR A 306 -6.98 52.89 26.03
N SER A 307 -6.39 51.70 25.92
CA SER A 307 -6.39 50.86 24.73
C SER A 307 -6.48 49.38 25.10
N ILE A 308 -6.89 48.54 24.14
CA ILE A 308 -6.88 47.09 24.33
C ILE A 308 -5.48 46.54 24.61
N GLN A 309 -4.42 47.18 24.12
CA GLN A 309 -3.03 46.75 24.36
C GLN A 309 -2.53 47.10 25.76
N THR A 310 -2.96 48.23 26.34
CA THR A 310 -2.65 48.57 27.74
C THR A 310 -3.37 47.65 28.74
N ASN A 311 -4.51 47.07 28.33
CA ASN A 311 -5.19 45.98 29.03
C ASN A 311 -4.54 44.60 28.78
N ALA A 312 -3.21 44.52 28.82
CA ALA A 312 -2.48 43.26 28.62
C ALA A 312 -2.40 42.43 29.91
N ILE A 313 -2.79 41.15 29.82
CA ILE A 313 -2.49 40.12 30.81
C ILE A 313 -1.42 39.20 30.22
N SER A 314 -0.21 39.27 30.75
CA SER A 314 0.93 38.47 30.28
C SER A 314 1.17 37.27 31.18
N VAL A 315 1.32 36.07 30.61
CA VAL A 315 1.81 34.89 31.35
C VAL A 315 3.14 34.44 30.75
N THR A 316 4.19 34.36 31.57
CA THR A 316 5.53 33.95 31.12
C THR A 316 5.50 32.56 30.47
N ALA A 317 6.32 32.35 29.44
CA ALA A 317 6.43 31.05 28.76
C ALA A 317 6.73 29.91 29.76
N GLY A 318 6.08 28.76 29.58
CA GLY A 318 6.17 27.62 30.49
C GLY A 318 5.31 27.70 31.76
N ASN A 319 4.74 28.88 32.07
CA ASN A 319 3.86 29.04 33.22
C ASN A 319 2.38 28.91 32.84
N ALA A 320 1.55 28.57 33.83
CA ALA A 320 0.11 28.61 33.77
C ALA A 320 -0.46 29.45 34.93
N ALA A 321 -1.53 30.19 34.69
CA ALA A 321 -2.23 30.97 35.70
C ALA A 321 -3.74 31.00 35.43
N THR A 322 -4.55 31.17 36.47
CA THR A 322 -6.01 31.21 36.39
C THR A 322 -6.56 32.54 36.88
N LEU A 323 -7.43 33.17 36.10
CA LEU A 323 -8.28 34.29 36.49
C LEU A 323 -9.73 33.79 36.63
N ALA A 324 -10.18 33.60 37.87
CA ALA A 324 -11.53 33.21 38.24
C ALA A 324 -12.42 34.41 38.62
N SER A 325 -11.84 35.57 38.94
CA SER A 325 -12.58 36.82 39.14
C SER A 325 -13.30 37.28 37.86
N VAL A 326 -14.43 37.97 38.03
CA VAL A 326 -15.15 38.61 36.90
C VAL A 326 -14.34 39.80 36.39
N ILE A 327 -13.99 39.74 35.10
CA ILE A 327 -13.33 40.83 34.37
C ILE A 327 -14.38 41.73 33.72
N GLN A 328 -14.21 43.04 33.90
CA GLN A 328 -15.06 44.08 33.30
C GLN A 328 -14.22 45.23 32.71
N GLY A 329 -14.88 46.13 31.99
CA GLY A 329 -14.24 47.23 31.24
C GLY A 329 -14.74 47.26 29.80
N SER A 330 -14.55 48.39 29.11
CA SER A 330 -15.06 48.58 27.74
C SER A 330 -13.97 48.66 26.67
N THR A 331 -12.70 48.62 27.06
CA THR A 331 -11.55 48.79 26.16
C THR A 331 -10.92 47.47 25.72
N GLY A 332 -11.53 46.32 26.07
CA GLY A 332 -11.10 44.99 25.66
C GLY A 332 -10.00 44.38 26.52
N LEU A 333 -9.54 43.19 26.13
CA LEU A 333 -8.49 42.41 26.83
C LEU A 333 -7.44 41.91 25.83
N THR A 334 -6.15 42.02 26.16
CA THR A 334 -5.07 41.38 25.39
C THR A 334 -4.36 40.32 26.24
N LYS A 335 -4.23 39.10 25.71
CA LYS A 335 -3.37 38.03 26.26
C LYS A 335 -2.01 38.06 25.56
N THR A 336 -0.94 38.17 26.34
CA THR A 336 0.45 38.12 25.88
C THR A 336 1.28 37.11 26.68
N GLY A 337 2.54 36.91 26.27
CA GLY A 337 3.47 35.96 26.87
C GLY A 337 3.17 34.51 26.47
N GLY A 338 4.21 33.68 26.36
CA GLY A 338 4.11 32.31 25.85
C GLY A 338 3.37 31.30 26.76
N GLY A 339 2.97 31.69 27.98
CA GLY A 339 2.30 30.80 28.94
C GLY A 339 0.79 30.66 28.73
N THR A 340 0.16 29.84 29.58
CA THR A 340 -1.28 29.57 29.55
C THR A 340 -2.04 30.45 30.55
N LEU A 341 -2.99 31.24 30.07
CA LEU A 341 -3.96 31.94 30.93
C LEU A 341 -5.30 31.22 30.86
N THR A 342 -5.82 30.78 32.00
CA THR A 342 -7.19 30.24 32.09
C THR A 342 -8.13 31.34 32.57
N LEU A 343 -9.16 31.66 31.78
CA LEU A 343 -10.26 32.51 32.20
C LEU A 343 -11.41 31.63 32.68
N ALA A 344 -11.63 31.60 33.99
CA ALA A 344 -12.67 30.79 34.64
C ALA A 344 -13.87 31.63 35.12
N GLY A 345 -13.74 32.97 35.19
CA GLY A 345 -14.82 33.87 35.55
C GLY A 345 -15.85 34.05 34.42
N SER A 346 -17.11 34.33 34.77
CA SER A 346 -18.12 34.77 33.81
C SER A 346 -17.95 36.27 33.56
N ASN A 347 -17.20 36.60 32.52
CA ASN A 347 -16.71 37.95 32.27
C ASN A 347 -17.75 38.82 31.56
N VAL A 348 -17.68 40.13 31.78
CA VAL A 348 -18.63 41.12 31.22
C VAL A 348 -17.94 42.26 30.47
N PHE A 349 -16.62 42.19 30.28
CA PHE A 349 -15.90 43.19 29.50
C PHE A 349 -16.37 43.21 28.04
N SER A 350 -16.34 44.40 27.45
CA SER A 350 -16.57 44.65 26.02
C SER A 350 -15.31 45.27 25.38
N GLY A 351 -15.35 45.50 24.06
CA GLY A 351 -14.23 46.10 23.32
C GLY A 351 -13.30 45.09 22.63
N GLY A 352 -13.63 43.78 22.68
CA GLY A 352 -12.90 42.72 21.99
C GLY A 352 -11.87 41.99 22.87
N LEU A 353 -11.33 40.91 22.32
CA LEU A 353 -10.33 40.06 22.94
C LEU A 353 -9.22 39.76 21.95
N ARG A 354 -7.96 39.98 22.33
CA ARG A 354 -6.80 39.67 21.49
C ARG A 354 -5.87 38.66 22.16
N ILE A 355 -5.47 37.63 21.42
CA ILE A 355 -4.50 36.63 21.81
C ILE A 355 -3.27 36.81 20.92
N GLN A 356 -2.26 37.52 21.43
CA GLN A 356 -1.00 37.77 20.72
C GLN A 356 -0.01 36.60 20.84
N SER A 357 -0.01 35.89 21.97
CA SER A 357 0.91 34.76 22.20
C SER A 357 0.45 33.86 23.35
N GLY A 358 1.01 32.64 23.35
CA GLY A 358 0.67 31.59 24.32
C GLY A 358 -0.74 31.07 24.15
N THR A 359 -1.31 30.53 25.22
CA THR A 359 -2.62 29.90 25.21
C THR A 359 -3.60 30.67 26.10
N LEU A 360 -4.79 30.95 25.59
CA LEU A 360 -5.95 31.34 26.39
C LEU A 360 -6.88 30.14 26.53
N ALA A 361 -7.03 29.61 27.74
CA ALA A 361 -7.91 28.49 28.04
C ALA A 361 -9.25 28.97 28.61
N ILE A 362 -10.35 28.39 28.14
CA ILE A 362 -11.72 28.69 28.59
C ILE A 362 -12.54 27.43 28.83
N SER A 363 -13.47 27.51 29.78
CA SER A 363 -14.47 26.47 30.05
C SER A 363 -15.90 26.87 29.68
N SER A 364 -16.13 28.13 29.32
CA SER A 364 -17.41 28.64 28.82
C SER A 364 -17.20 29.83 27.89
N ALA A 365 -18.17 30.11 27.02
CA ALA A 365 -18.14 31.27 26.14
C ALA A 365 -18.28 32.60 26.92
N SER A 366 -18.87 32.60 28.12
CA SER A 366 -18.96 33.80 28.96
C SER A 366 -17.61 34.24 29.52
N ALA A 367 -16.60 33.36 29.55
CA ALA A 367 -15.23 33.72 29.89
C ALA A 367 -14.62 34.75 28.91
N LEU A 368 -15.17 34.88 27.71
CA LEU A 368 -14.69 35.81 26.68
C LEU A 368 -15.37 37.20 26.72
N GLY A 369 -16.16 37.49 27.75
CA GLY A 369 -16.86 38.77 27.89
C GLY A 369 -18.15 38.84 27.07
N ALA A 370 -18.54 40.04 26.63
CA ALA A 370 -19.74 40.26 25.81
C ALA A 370 -19.77 39.37 24.55
N ALA A 371 -20.98 38.97 24.11
CA ALA A 371 -21.16 38.16 22.89
C ALA A 371 -20.81 38.91 21.59
N SER A 372 -20.69 40.24 21.66
CA SER A 372 -20.22 41.09 20.56
C SER A 372 -18.69 41.20 20.48
N ASN A 373 -17.94 40.60 21.41
CA ASN A 373 -16.48 40.66 21.38
C ASN A 373 -15.94 39.83 20.21
N ALA A 374 -15.25 40.48 19.27
CA ALA A 374 -14.39 39.79 18.33
C ALA A 374 -13.22 39.12 19.07
N ILE A 375 -12.83 37.93 18.59
CA ILE A 375 -11.67 37.19 19.06
C ILE A 375 -10.59 37.34 18.00
N GLU A 376 -9.50 38.00 18.35
CA GLU A 376 -8.38 38.22 17.45
C GLU A 376 -7.20 37.37 17.87
N ILE A 377 -6.68 36.54 16.98
CA ILE A 377 -5.58 35.62 17.26
C ILE A 377 -4.45 35.92 16.28
N SER A 378 -3.29 36.28 16.83
CA SER A 378 -2.12 36.66 16.03
C SER A 378 -0.89 35.91 16.53
N GLY A 379 -0.87 34.59 16.35
CA GLY A 379 0.23 33.72 16.76
C GLY A 379 0.03 32.97 18.10
N GLY A 380 -1.12 33.14 18.75
CA GLY A 380 -1.50 32.39 19.96
C GLY A 380 -2.50 31.25 19.70
N ALA A 381 -2.98 30.65 20.80
CA ALA A 381 -3.98 29.60 20.79
C ALA A 381 -5.19 29.95 21.65
N LEU A 382 -6.40 29.71 21.12
CA LEU A 382 -7.61 29.59 21.93
C LEU A 382 -7.80 28.11 22.26
N SER A 383 -7.89 27.77 23.54
CA SER A 383 -8.10 26.40 24.01
C SER A 383 -9.39 26.29 24.79
N THR A 384 -10.14 25.21 24.57
CA THR A 384 -11.34 24.89 25.35
C THR A 384 -11.12 23.66 26.22
N THR A 385 -11.91 23.50 27.28
CA THR A 385 -11.89 22.31 28.14
C THR A 385 -13.03 21.33 27.86
N SER A 386 -13.98 21.73 27.01
CA SER A 386 -15.16 20.94 26.59
C SER A 386 -15.70 21.50 25.28
N SER A 387 -16.87 21.00 24.83
CA SER A 387 -17.60 21.64 23.74
C SER A 387 -18.08 23.04 24.16
N ILE A 388 -17.94 24.02 23.28
CA ILE A 388 -18.30 25.42 23.53
C ILE A 388 -18.90 26.02 22.26
N ASP A 389 -20.02 26.75 22.42
CA ASP A 389 -20.56 27.64 21.39
C ASP A 389 -20.14 29.09 21.67
N LEU A 390 -19.38 29.68 20.75
CA LEU A 390 -18.91 31.06 20.85
C LEU A 390 -19.99 32.08 20.49
N GLY A 391 -21.15 31.65 19.97
CA GLY A 391 -22.24 32.51 19.54
C GLY A 391 -21.86 33.30 18.28
N SER A 392 -22.12 34.61 18.29
CA SER A 392 -21.86 35.51 17.16
C SER A 392 -20.44 36.07 17.09
N ARG A 393 -19.51 35.57 17.93
CA ARG A 393 -18.15 36.11 18.01
C ARG A 393 -17.34 35.73 16.77
N SER A 394 -16.83 36.73 16.06
CA SER A 394 -15.91 36.52 14.94
C SER A 394 -14.53 36.09 15.42
N ILE A 395 -13.83 35.31 14.61
CA ILE A 395 -12.43 34.94 14.84
C ILE A 395 -11.59 35.51 13.70
N THR A 396 -10.69 36.45 14.01
CA THR A 396 -9.83 37.10 13.00
C THR A 396 -8.38 37.12 13.44
N GLY A 397 -7.48 37.65 12.63
CA GLY A 397 -6.19 38.15 13.11
C GLY A 397 -6.29 39.54 13.72
N ALA A 398 -5.12 40.12 13.99
CA ALA A 398 -5.01 41.46 14.58
C ALA A 398 -5.67 42.53 13.70
N ASP A 399 -6.44 43.40 14.34
CA ASP A 399 -7.17 44.54 13.76
C ASP A 399 -8.11 44.13 12.61
N GLY A 400 -8.66 42.92 12.67
CA GLY A 400 -9.56 42.35 11.66
C GLY A 400 -8.86 41.82 10.41
N ALA A 401 -7.53 41.96 10.30
CA ALA A 401 -6.74 41.37 9.22
C ALA A 401 -6.64 39.84 9.38
N PRO A 402 -6.39 39.06 8.31
CA PRO A 402 -6.22 37.61 8.42
C PRO A 402 -4.92 37.24 9.17
N GLY A 403 -5.05 36.63 10.35
CA GLY A 403 -3.93 36.19 11.20
C GLY A 403 -3.79 34.67 11.28
N THR A 404 -2.72 34.20 11.92
CA THR A 404 -2.53 32.77 12.20
C THR A 404 -3.16 32.41 13.54
N ALA A 405 -3.94 31.32 13.57
CA ALA A 405 -4.63 30.88 14.77
C ALA A 405 -4.47 29.38 15.03
N THR A 406 -4.32 29.02 16.31
CA THR A 406 -4.47 27.65 16.79
C THR A 406 -5.76 27.53 17.59
N LEU A 407 -6.63 26.59 17.23
CA LEU A 407 -7.84 26.26 17.99
C LEU A 407 -7.67 24.89 18.64
N ALA A 408 -7.36 24.87 19.93
CA ALA A 408 -7.05 23.66 20.69
C ALA A 408 -8.28 23.16 21.47
N VAL A 409 -9.04 22.26 20.86
CA VAL A 409 -10.30 21.70 21.39
C VAL A 409 -10.06 20.25 21.84
N PRO A 410 -10.61 19.78 22.98
CA PRO A 410 -10.41 18.40 23.40
C PRO A 410 -10.89 17.40 22.35
N ALA A 411 -10.25 16.23 22.27
CA ALA A 411 -10.64 15.20 21.31
C ALA A 411 -12.12 14.80 21.49
N GLY A 412 -12.87 14.76 20.38
CA GLY A 412 -14.31 14.48 20.37
C GLY A 412 -15.23 15.63 20.80
N ALA A 413 -14.67 16.78 21.22
CA ALA A 413 -15.47 17.97 21.54
C ALA A 413 -15.67 18.87 20.31
N THR A 414 -16.63 19.79 20.41
CA THR A 414 -17.00 20.74 19.34
C THR A 414 -16.80 22.18 19.77
N LEU A 415 -16.14 22.98 18.93
CA LEU A 415 -16.14 24.44 19.04
C LEU A 415 -16.96 25.02 17.89
N SER A 416 -18.06 25.70 18.20
CA SER A 416 -18.94 26.31 17.18
C SER A 416 -18.89 27.84 17.22
N THR A 417 -19.10 28.47 16.07
CA THR A 417 -19.39 29.90 15.97
C THR A 417 -20.32 30.19 14.79
N THR A 418 -21.17 31.20 14.94
CA THR A 418 -21.93 31.84 13.84
C THR A 418 -21.30 33.14 13.36
N GLY A 419 -20.26 33.62 14.06
CA GLY A 419 -19.47 34.75 13.64
C GLY A 419 -18.53 34.39 12.48
N ASN A 420 -18.13 35.41 11.71
CA ASN A 420 -17.21 35.21 10.61
C ASN A 420 -15.82 34.77 11.10
N VAL A 421 -15.16 33.91 10.32
CA VAL A 421 -13.78 33.50 10.56
C VAL A 421 -12.90 34.01 9.42
N ASN A 422 -11.87 34.80 9.73
CA ASN A 422 -10.94 35.36 8.76
C ASN A 422 -9.48 35.16 9.21
N LEU A 423 -8.83 34.12 8.68
CA LEU A 423 -7.50 33.67 9.12
C LEU A 423 -6.57 33.47 7.93
N SER A 424 -5.29 33.81 8.08
CA SER A 424 -4.24 33.49 7.09
C SER A 424 -3.67 32.08 7.27
N ALA A 425 -3.86 31.47 8.45
CA ALA A 425 -3.68 30.03 8.67
C ALA A 425 -4.46 29.54 9.90
N LEU A 426 -4.92 28.29 9.85
CA LEU A 426 -5.62 27.60 10.94
C LEU A 426 -4.90 26.30 11.30
N THR A 427 -4.56 26.13 12.57
CA THR A 427 -3.97 24.90 13.12
C THR A 427 -4.93 24.24 14.11
N LEU A 428 -5.19 22.95 13.90
CA LEU A 428 -6.05 22.09 14.72
C LEU A 428 -5.20 20.95 15.31
N PRO A 429 -4.74 21.06 16.57
CA PRO A 429 -3.79 20.13 17.16
C PRO A 429 -4.39 18.78 17.56
N THR A 430 -5.71 18.66 17.60
CA THR A 430 -6.45 17.56 18.21
C THR A 430 -7.61 17.10 17.31
N ALA A 431 -8.05 15.86 17.50
CA ALA A 431 -9.16 15.25 16.77
C ALA A 431 -10.51 15.76 17.30
N ALA A 432 -10.85 16.99 16.95
CA ALA A 432 -12.04 17.70 17.40
C ALA A 432 -12.87 18.22 16.21
N THR A 433 -14.09 18.67 16.51
CA THR A 433 -14.97 19.31 15.54
C THR A 433 -14.90 20.83 15.67
N ILE A 434 -14.72 21.51 14.56
CA ILE A 434 -14.82 22.97 14.43
C ILE A 434 -16.01 23.27 13.52
N ASP A 435 -17.08 23.80 14.10
CA ASP A 435 -18.33 24.07 13.39
C ASP A 435 -18.45 25.56 13.05
N LEU A 436 -18.33 25.88 11.75
CA LEU A 436 -18.20 27.23 11.23
C LEU A 436 -19.44 27.67 10.46
N ASN A 437 -20.41 28.25 11.17
CA ASN A 437 -21.70 28.65 10.60
C ASN A 437 -21.74 30.10 10.06
N GLY A 438 -20.60 30.81 10.09
CA GLY A 438 -20.45 32.17 9.54
C GLY A 438 -19.84 32.17 8.12
N THR A 439 -19.39 33.35 7.66
CA THR A 439 -18.53 33.45 6.47
C THR A 439 -17.08 33.12 6.86
N ASN A 440 -16.49 32.11 6.21
CA ASN A 440 -15.18 31.58 6.60
C ASN A 440 -14.13 31.75 5.50
N LEU A 441 -13.28 32.76 5.63
CA LEU A 441 -12.10 32.98 4.79
C LEU A 441 -10.88 32.45 5.53
N LEU A 442 -10.35 31.31 5.09
CA LEU A 442 -9.21 30.65 5.71
C LEU A 442 -8.01 30.64 4.76
N GLY A 443 -6.81 30.70 5.30
CA GLY A 443 -5.58 30.42 4.54
C GLY A 443 -5.19 28.96 4.68
N ASN A 444 -3.93 28.68 5.00
CA ASN A 444 -3.48 27.28 5.11
C ASN A 444 -4.17 26.58 6.29
N ILE A 445 -4.59 25.32 6.11
CA ILE A 445 -5.19 24.51 7.16
C ILE A 445 -4.21 23.39 7.54
N THR A 446 -3.95 23.23 8.84
CA THR A 446 -3.12 22.16 9.39
C THR A 446 -3.92 21.36 10.41
N ALA A 447 -4.27 20.12 10.08
CA ALA A 447 -4.79 19.14 11.04
C ALA A 447 -3.61 18.32 11.60
N ALA A 448 -3.14 18.72 12.77
CA ALA A 448 -1.95 18.15 13.40
C ALA A 448 -2.23 16.94 14.31
N ALA A 449 -3.50 16.55 14.45
CA ALA A 449 -3.87 15.34 15.17
C ALA A 449 -3.25 14.09 14.52
N THR A 450 -2.49 13.30 15.29
CA THR A 450 -1.82 12.08 14.82
C THR A 450 -2.67 10.81 14.96
N SER A 451 -3.91 10.95 15.41
CA SER A 451 -4.91 9.88 15.49
C SER A 451 -6.31 10.49 15.55
N GLY A 452 -7.32 9.69 15.20
CA GLY A 452 -8.72 10.12 15.21
C GLY A 452 -9.08 11.05 14.05
N THR A 453 -10.26 11.67 14.16
CA THR A 453 -10.84 12.54 13.13
C THR A 453 -10.98 13.96 13.64
N THR A 454 -10.29 14.90 13.00
CA THR A 454 -10.60 16.32 13.05
C THR A 454 -11.67 16.60 12.00
N ARG A 455 -12.68 17.39 12.34
CA ARG A 455 -13.79 17.73 11.45
C ARG A 455 -13.96 19.23 11.38
N ILE A 456 -14.10 19.79 10.19
CA ILE A 456 -14.54 21.17 9.98
C ILE A 456 -15.92 21.10 9.33
N GLU A 457 -16.91 21.71 9.95
CA GLU A 457 -18.27 21.84 9.43
C GLU A 457 -18.45 23.25 8.87
N GLY A 458 -19.25 23.36 7.81
CA GLY A 458 -19.55 24.64 7.17
C GLY A 458 -18.63 24.98 6.00
N ASN A 459 -19.07 25.93 5.18
CA ASN A 459 -18.41 26.28 3.93
C ASN A 459 -17.10 27.04 4.20
N ILE A 460 -16.05 26.74 3.43
CA ILE A 460 -14.72 27.34 3.57
C ILE A 460 -14.32 27.98 2.25
N ASP A 461 -13.91 29.24 2.29
CA ASP A 461 -13.20 29.92 1.21
C ASP A 461 -11.70 29.96 1.53
N LEU A 462 -10.88 29.37 0.66
CA LEU A 462 -9.41 29.40 0.73
C LEU A 462 -8.78 30.52 -0.11
N GLY A 463 -9.62 31.34 -0.75
CA GLY A 463 -9.23 32.47 -1.57
C GLY A 463 -8.61 32.08 -2.92
N SER A 464 -8.16 33.09 -3.67
CA SER A 464 -7.63 32.97 -5.03
C SER A 464 -6.13 32.62 -5.13
N THR A 465 -5.45 32.46 -4.00
CA THR A 465 -4.01 32.17 -3.94
C THR A 465 -3.77 30.68 -3.70
N ALA A 466 -2.57 30.17 -4.00
CA ALA A 466 -2.26 28.78 -3.71
C ALA A 466 -2.24 28.54 -2.20
N ARG A 467 -2.90 27.47 -1.74
CA ARG A 467 -3.04 27.10 -0.32
C ARG A 467 -2.75 25.64 -0.07
N THR A 468 -2.42 25.34 1.17
CA THR A 468 -2.15 23.97 1.62
C THR A 468 -3.18 23.50 2.63
N ILE A 469 -3.55 22.23 2.52
CA ILE A 469 -4.22 21.48 3.57
C ILE A 469 -3.25 20.37 3.98
N GLU A 470 -2.71 20.47 5.19
CA GLU A 470 -1.78 19.50 5.74
C GLU A 470 -2.48 18.62 6.77
N VAL A 471 -2.32 17.30 6.65
CA VAL A 471 -2.87 16.32 7.59
C VAL A 471 -1.76 15.43 8.11
N ALA A 472 -1.58 15.41 9.43
CA ALA A 472 -0.55 14.64 10.11
C ALA A 472 -0.72 13.11 9.93
N ALA A 473 0.36 12.37 10.17
CA ALA A 473 0.37 10.91 10.04
C ALA A 473 -0.71 10.24 10.90
N ALA A 474 -1.40 9.26 10.32
CA ALA A 474 -2.51 8.52 10.94
C ALA A 474 -3.73 9.37 11.38
N GLY A 475 -3.70 10.69 11.20
CA GLY A 475 -4.84 11.58 11.38
C GLY A 475 -5.78 11.56 10.18
N THR A 476 -7.05 11.89 10.44
CA THR A 476 -8.05 12.18 9.41
C THR A 476 -8.59 13.59 9.59
N LEU A 477 -8.63 14.39 8.52
CA LEU A 477 -9.37 15.64 8.44
C LEU A 477 -10.60 15.43 7.56
N VAL A 478 -11.79 15.67 8.10
CA VAL A 478 -13.04 15.74 7.33
C VAL A 478 -13.40 17.20 7.12
N ILE A 479 -13.59 17.63 5.88
CA ILE A 479 -14.21 18.91 5.56
C ILE A 479 -15.63 18.62 5.08
N ASP A 480 -16.60 18.97 5.92
CA ASP A 480 -18.03 18.78 5.68
C ASP A 480 -18.71 20.11 5.35
N GLY A 481 -18.28 20.66 4.22
CA GLY A 481 -18.76 21.91 3.66
C GLY A 481 -18.16 22.12 2.28
N VAL A 482 -18.73 23.07 1.54
CA VAL A 482 -18.24 23.41 0.20
C VAL A 482 -16.91 24.16 0.33
N LEU A 483 -15.94 23.76 -0.48
CA LEU A 483 -14.62 24.37 -0.56
C LEU A 483 -14.56 25.32 -1.76
N THR A 484 -14.12 26.56 -1.53
CA THR A 484 -14.01 27.59 -2.56
C THR A 484 -12.57 28.06 -2.70
N ASN A 485 -12.11 28.26 -3.94
CA ASN A 485 -10.84 28.96 -4.24
C ASN A 485 -10.93 29.88 -5.47
N ASN A 486 -12.15 30.14 -5.92
CA ASN A 486 -12.45 30.87 -7.14
C ASN A 486 -12.95 32.31 -6.87
N SER A 487 -12.41 32.98 -5.85
CA SER A 487 -12.86 34.31 -5.43
C SER A 487 -12.29 35.46 -6.31
N GLY A 488 -12.19 35.30 -7.65
CA GLY A 488 -11.63 36.31 -8.57
C GLY A 488 -11.33 35.83 -10.00
N THR A 489 -10.55 36.60 -10.77
CA THR A 489 -10.13 36.27 -12.16
C THR A 489 -8.90 35.34 -12.26
N ALA A 490 -8.23 35.09 -11.14
CA ALA A 490 -7.17 34.11 -11.00
C ALA A 490 -7.58 33.12 -9.90
N SER A 491 -7.41 31.83 -10.15
CA SER A 491 -7.83 30.79 -9.22
C SER A 491 -6.61 30.02 -8.72
N GLY A 492 -6.52 29.86 -7.40
CA GLY A 492 -5.39 29.22 -6.74
C GLY A 492 -5.36 27.70 -6.97
N THR A 493 -4.31 27.04 -6.50
CA THR A 493 -4.30 25.58 -6.34
C THR A 493 -4.41 25.24 -4.87
N ILE A 494 -5.36 24.39 -4.49
CA ILE A 494 -5.39 23.79 -3.16
C ILE A 494 -4.52 22.53 -3.21
N THR A 495 -3.52 22.46 -2.37
CA THR A 495 -2.60 21.32 -2.30
C THR A 495 -2.80 20.55 -1.01
N LYS A 496 -3.24 19.29 -1.11
CA LYS A 496 -3.18 18.34 -0.01
C LYS A 496 -1.73 17.89 0.21
N GLN A 497 -1.26 18.02 1.44
CA GLN A 497 0.03 17.53 1.93
C GLN A 497 -0.13 16.74 3.22
N GLY A 498 0.98 16.18 3.70
CA GLY A 498 1.03 15.33 4.88
C GLY A 498 0.51 13.91 4.63
N PRO A 499 1.03 12.92 5.38
CA PRO A 499 0.74 11.50 5.15
C PRO A 499 -0.68 11.07 5.58
N GLY A 500 -1.43 11.89 6.30
CA GLY A 500 -2.79 11.56 6.76
C GLY A 500 -3.87 11.62 5.68
N THR A 501 -5.11 11.38 6.11
CA THR A 501 -6.29 11.30 5.23
C THR A 501 -7.06 12.62 5.24
N LEU A 502 -7.35 13.18 4.07
CA LEU A 502 -8.34 14.23 3.89
C LEU A 502 -9.61 13.62 3.30
N VAL A 503 -10.76 13.86 3.92
CA VAL A 503 -12.07 13.48 3.42
C VAL A 503 -12.80 14.73 2.96
N LEU A 504 -13.21 14.76 1.69
CA LEU A 504 -14.06 15.81 1.13
C LEU A 504 -15.44 15.20 0.88
N THR A 505 -16.46 15.69 1.58
CA THR A 505 -17.82 15.11 1.53
C THR A 505 -18.73 15.81 0.51
N GLN A 506 -18.42 17.06 0.17
CA GLN A 506 -19.25 17.90 -0.67
C GLN A 506 -18.72 17.99 -2.11
N ASN A 507 -19.64 18.24 -3.05
CA ASN A 507 -19.29 18.56 -4.43
C ASN A 507 -18.82 20.03 -4.53
N ASN A 508 -17.62 20.24 -5.06
CA ASN A 508 -16.95 21.53 -5.16
C ASN A 508 -16.81 22.02 -6.62
N ALA A 509 -17.49 21.39 -7.58
CA ALA A 509 -17.33 21.65 -9.01
C ALA A 509 -17.87 23.02 -9.49
N SER A 510 -18.37 23.89 -8.63
CA SER A 510 -18.71 25.28 -8.98
C SER A 510 -17.81 26.32 -8.29
N THR A 511 -17.04 25.89 -7.29
CA THR A 511 -16.34 26.76 -6.34
C THR A 511 -14.85 26.48 -6.27
N LEU A 512 -14.43 25.25 -6.56
CA LEU A 512 -13.06 24.79 -6.61
C LEU A 512 -12.60 24.62 -8.06
N THR A 513 -11.49 25.27 -8.39
CA THR A 513 -10.87 25.19 -9.70
C THR A 513 -9.84 24.05 -9.75
N THR A 514 -8.66 24.25 -9.17
CA THR A 514 -7.54 23.32 -9.25
C THR A 514 -7.25 22.69 -7.89
N PHE A 515 -7.35 21.37 -7.80
CA PHE A 515 -6.92 20.58 -6.66
C PHE A 515 -5.65 19.79 -6.99
N ARG A 516 -4.73 19.72 -6.03
CA ARG A 516 -3.46 19.01 -6.16
C ARG A 516 -3.27 18.05 -4.98
N VAL A 517 -2.85 16.82 -5.29
CA VAL A 517 -2.47 15.80 -4.31
C VAL A 517 -0.94 15.66 -4.32
N GLY A 518 -0.30 16.17 -3.26
CA GLY A 518 1.16 16.18 -3.11
C GLY A 518 1.89 17.23 -3.97
N VAL A 519 3.11 17.57 -3.59
CA VAL A 519 4.04 18.42 -4.36
C VAL A 519 5.20 17.59 -4.94
N SER A 520 5.92 18.15 -5.90
CA SER A 520 7.05 17.48 -6.57
C SER A 520 8.26 17.23 -5.67
N SER A 521 8.38 17.89 -4.51
CA SER A 521 9.50 17.79 -3.57
C SER A 521 9.11 17.16 -2.23
N GLY A 522 9.39 15.86 -2.06
CA GLY A 522 9.68 15.23 -0.75
C GLY A 522 8.57 15.04 0.29
N THR A 523 7.41 15.70 0.22
CA THR A 523 6.33 15.52 1.21
C THR A 523 5.21 14.58 0.68
N THR A 524 4.74 13.68 1.55
CA THR A 524 3.70 12.68 1.24
C THR A 524 2.36 13.37 0.96
N GLY A 525 1.68 13.07 -0.16
CA GLY A 525 0.33 13.58 -0.43
C GLY A 525 -0.76 12.91 0.43
N GLY A 526 -0.43 11.82 1.12
CA GLY A 526 -1.36 11.06 1.96
C GLY A 526 -2.53 10.50 1.15
N THR A 527 -3.71 10.40 1.78
CA THR A 527 -4.93 9.93 1.13
C THR A 527 -5.94 11.07 1.00
N VAL A 528 -6.61 11.16 -0.15
CA VAL A 528 -7.79 11.99 -0.37
C VAL A 528 -8.97 11.07 -0.64
N LYS A 529 -9.95 11.08 0.24
CA LYS A 529 -11.12 10.19 0.22
C LYS A 529 -12.35 10.97 -0.22
N ILE A 530 -13.04 10.48 -1.26
CA ILE A 530 -14.16 11.17 -1.90
C ILE A 530 -15.27 10.18 -2.30
N SER A 531 -16.51 10.67 -2.34
CA SER A 531 -17.69 9.94 -2.84
C SER A 531 -18.23 10.51 -4.14
N ASP A 532 -17.74 11.67 -4.58
CA ASP A 532 -18.09 12.36 -5.82
C ASP A 532 -16.82 12.99 -6.41
N GLY A 533 -16.59 12.83 -7.71
CA GLY A 533 -15.44 13.44 -8.38
C GLY A 533 -15.50 14.97 -8.43
N GLY A 534 -16.69 15.56 -8.33
CA GLY A 534 -16.87 17.02 -8.20
C GLY A 534 -16.23 17.60 -6.94
N ALA A 535 -15.92 16.77 -5.93
CA ALA A 535 -15.19 17.20 -4.74
C ALA A 535 -13.79 17.75 -5.05
N LEU A 536 -13.19 17.37 -6.20
CA LEU A 536 -11.85 17.80 -6.62
C LEU A 536 -11.85 19.08 -7.48
N GLY A 537 -13.02 19.64 -7.78
CA GLY A 537 -13.17 20.85 -8.58
C GLY A 537 -13.31 20.62 -10.09
N THR A 538 -13.16 21.70 -10.86
CA THR A 538 -13.48 21.74 -12.30
C THR A 538 -12.29 21.59 -13.24
N ASN A 539 -11.11 22.05 -12.84
CA ASN A 539 -9.91 21.96 -13.65
C ASN A 539 -9.24 20.60 -13.47
N GLN A 540 -8.20 20.36 -14.28
CA GLN A 540 -7.45 19.12 -14.22
C GLN A 540 -6.85 18.92 -12.82
N THR A 541 -7.20 17.81 -12.17
CA THR A 541 -6.65 17.48 -10.85
C THR A 541 -5.19 17.09 -10.99
N GLN A 542 -4.32 17.77 -10.25
CA GLN A 542 -2.88 17.50 -10.27
C GLN A 542 -2.53 16.40 -9.29
N PHE A 543 -2.35 15.19 -9.80
CA PHE A 543 -2.07 14.00 -9.02
C PHE A 543 -0.57 13.67 -9.05
N ASN A 544 0.19 14.32 -8.17
CA ASN A 544 1.62 14.08 -8.07
C ASN A 544 1.87 12.83 -7.23
N HIS A 545 1.64 12.87 -5.92
CA HIS A 545 1.99 11.80 -4.99
C HIS A 545 0.82 11.52 -4.04
N GLY A 546 0.61 10.26 -3.64
CA GLY A 546 -0.43 9.88 -2.66
C GLY A 546 -1.54 9.04 -3.26
N THR A 547 -2.69 8.98 -2.57
CA THR A 547 -3.83 8.13 -2.93
C THR A 547 -5.08 8.98 -3.12
N ILE A 548 -5.81 8.75 -4.21
CA ILE A 548 -7.23 9.12 -4.32
C ILE A 548 -8.03 7.84 -4.07
N GLU A 549 -8.82 7.83 -2.99
CA GLU A 549 -9.64 6.71 -2.56
C GLU A 549 -11.12 7.02 -2.81
N ALA A 550 -11.72 6.31 -3.76
CA ALA A 550 -13.15 6.42 -4.05
C ALA A 550 -13.95 5.58 -3.04
N THR A 551 -14.96 6.17 -2.40
CA THR A 551 -15.86 5.47 -1.47
C THR A 551 -17.15 4.95 -2.10
N ALA A 552 -17.40 5.38 -3.32
CA ALA A 552 -18.48 4.99 -4.21
C ALA A 552 -17.94 5.15 -5.65
N PRO A 553 -18.62 4.63 -6.68
CA PRO A 553 -18.19 4.85 -8.06
C PRO A 553 -18.19 6.36 -8.37
N ILE A 554 -17.06 6.89 -8.85
CA ILE A 554 -16.90 8.33 -9.14
C ILE A 554 -16.48 8.60 -10.59
N THR A 555 -16.77 9.81 -11.04
CA THR A 555 -16.28 10.36 -12.32
C THR A 555 -15.42 11.60 -12.06
N ILE A 556 -14.12 11.52 -12.33
CA ILE A 556 -13.22 12.67 -12.22
C ILE A 556 -13.12 13.36 -13.57
N GLY A 557 -13.54 14.62 -13.65
CA GLY A 557 -13.48 15.39 -14.90
C GLY A 557 -14.61 15.08 -15.89
N GLY A 558 -15.84 14.85 -15.40
CA GLY A 558 -17.06 14.63 -16.21
C GLY A 558 -17.56 15.85 -17.00
N GLU A 559 -18.84 15.82 -17.41
CA GLU A 559 -19.56 17.01 -17.92
C GLU A 559 -20.66 17.39 -16.94
N VAL A 560 -20.73 18.67 -16.58
CA VAL A 560 -21.91 19.28 -15.95
C VAL A 560 -22.27 20.48 -16.82
N PHE A 561 -23.46 20.45 -17.42
CA PHE A 561 -23.97 21.47 -18.36
C PHE A 561 -23.22 21.61 -19.70
N GLY A 562 -22.56 20.54 -20.19
CA GLY A 562 -22.00 20.51 -21.55
C GLY A 562 -20.67 21.26 -21.73
N THR A 563 -19.97 21.61 -20.64
CA THR A 563 -18.56 22.02 -20.70
C THR A 563 -17.67 20.92 -20.11
N PRO A 564 -16.60 20.50 -20.82
CA PRO A 564 -15.71 19.45 -20.32
C PRO A 564 -14.94 19.93 -19.07
N PHE A 565 -14.97 19.14 -17.99
CA PHE A 565 -14.07 19.32 -16.86
C PHE A 565 -12.67 18.79 -17.18
N GLY A 566 -11.66 19.28 -16.46
CA GLY A 566 -10.30 18.77 -16.59
C GLY A 566 -10.17 17.35 -16.01
N GLY A 567 -9.47 16.46 -16.71
CA GLY A 567 -9.20 15.09 -16.25
C GLY A 567 -8.12 15.01 -15.16
N LEU A 568 -7.17 14.10 -15.31
CA LEU A 568 -6.05 13.92 -14.36
C LEU A 568 -4.73 14.42 -14.94
N SER A 569 -3.90 15.03 -14.12
CA SER A 569 -2.49 15.34 -14.43
C SER A 569 -1.61 14.49 -13.53
N VAL A 570 -1.03 13.40 -14.03
CA VAL A 570 -0.29 12.43 -13.20
C VAL A 570 1.20 12.74 -13.24
N GLY A 571 1.77 13.01 -12.06
CA GLY A 571 3.18 13.37 -11.88
C GLY A 571 4.02 12.36 -11.07
N GLY A 572 3.38 11.32 -10.52
CA GLY A 572 3.99 10.40 -9.56
C GLY A 572 5.21 9.64 -10.06
N ARG A 573 6.03 9.14 -9.14
CA ARG A 573 7.30 8.44 -9.44
C ARG A 573 7.43 7.16 -8.61
N THR A 574 8.42 6.33 -8.90
CA THR A 574 8.60 5.05 -8.19
C THR A 574 8.70 5.18 -6.67
N ALA A 575 9.44 6.18 -6.16
CA ALA A 575 9.55 6.43 -4.72
C ALA A 575 8.26 6.99 -4.09
N SER A 576 7.45 7.70 -4.89
CA SER A 576 6.23 8.38 -4.45
C SER A 576 5.16 8.26 -5.54
N PRO A 577 4.50 7.11 -5.67
CA PRO A 577 3.54 6.89 -6.75
C PRO A 577 2.25 7.68 -6.51
N ALA A 578 1.55 7.98 -7.60
CA ALA A 578 0.13 8.29 -7.58
C ALA A 578 -0.66 6.97 -7.50
N ARG A 579 -1.68 6.87 -6.64
CA ARG A 579 -2.47 5.65 -6.42
C ARG A 579 -3.98 5.89 -6.52
N LEU A 580 -4.67 5.14 -7.36
CA LEU A 580 -6.13 5.06 -7.37
C LEU A 580 -6.58 3.81 -6.61
N ALA A 581 -7.49 3.97 -5.66
CA ALA A 581 -7.94 2.90 -4.77
C ALA A 581 -9.44 3.05 -4.42
N GLY A 582 -9.98 2.04 -3.74
CA GLY A 582 -11.39 2.01 -3.32
C GLY A 582 -12.31 1.52 -4.45
N ASP A 583 -13.46 2.17 -4.60
CA ASP A 583 -14.46 1.83 -5.60
C ASP A 583 -14.07 2.32 -7.01
N ALA A 584 -14.93 2.12 -8.01
CA ALA A 584 -14.64 2.39 -9.40
C ALA A 584 -14.40 3.88 -9.71
N VAL A 585 -13.42 4.17 -10.58
CA VAL A 585 -13.07 5.53 -11.00
C VAL A 585 -13.16 5.64 -12.52
N THR A 586 -13.92 6.60 -13.02
CA THR A 586 -13.98 6.94 -14.46
C THR A 586 -13.37 8.31 -14.71
N VAL A 587 -12.52 8.42 -15.74
CA VAL A 587 -11.90 9.69 -16.16
C VAL A 587 -12.21 9.93 -17.64
N PRO A 588 -13.25 10.70 -17.96
CA PRO A 588 -13.63 11.00 -19.34
C PRO A 588 -12.83 12.16 -19.94
N GLY A 589 -12.28 13.06 -19.12
CA GLY A 589 -11.36 14.12 -19.57
C GLY A 589 -9.93 13.61 -19.85
N THR A 590 -9.08 14.49 -20.39
CA THR A 590 -7.67 14.17 -20.71
C THR A 590 -6.88 13.74 -19.47
N VAL A 591 -6.15 12.62 -19.59
CA VAL A 591 -5.14 12.17 -18.64
C VAL A 591 -3.75 12.62 -19.14
N SER A 592 -3.23 13.70 -18.58
CA SER A 592 -1.91 14.24 -18.92
C SER A 592 -0.83 13.68 -18.00
N LEU A 593 0.36 13.39 -18.53
CA LEU A 593 1.50 12.89 -17.77
C LEU A 593 2.55 14.01 -17.63
N PHE A 594 2.83 14.46 -16.41
CA PHE A 594 3.75 15.58 -16.14
C PHE A 594 5.09 15.11 -15.56
N GLY A 595 6.19 15.75 -15.97
CA GLY A 595 7.49 15.55 -15.35
C GLY A 595 8.47 16.69 -15.64
N THR A 596 8.81 17.49 -14.65
CA THR A 596 9.95 18.40 -14.73
C THR A 596 11.19 17.73 -14.13
N GLY A 597 12.26 17.60 -14.92
CA GLY A 597 13.63 17.40 -14.43
C GLY A 597 14.00 16.05 -13.81
N SER A 598 13.17 15.00 -13.89
CA SER A 598 13.49 13.66 -13.34
C SER A 598 13.69 12.60 -14.42
N ALA A 599 14.75 11.80 -14.30
CA ALA A 599 15.04 10.66 -15.18
C ALA A 599 14.06 9.47 -14.99
N ALA A 600 13.38 9.37 -13.85
CA ALA A 600 12.51 8.22 -13.54
C ALA A 600 11.19 8.26 -14.36
N PRO A 601 10.57 7.11 -14.68
CA PRO A 601 9.26 7.08 -15.32
C PRO A 601 8.15 7.62 -14.41
N VAL A 602 7.07 8.15 -14.99
CA VAL A 602 5.85 8.47 -14.26
C VAL A 602 5.25 7.16 -13.73
N ARG A 603 4.84 7.08 -12.47
CA ARG A 603 4.26 5.87 -11.88
C ARG A 603 2.84 6.12 -11.36
N LEU A 604 1.90 5.34 -11.89
CA LEU A 604 0.52 5.26 -11.43
C LEU A 604 0.24 3.83 -10.94
N VAL A 605 -0.30 3.72 -9.74
CA VAL A 605 -0.75 2.46 -9.14
C VAL A 605 -2.27 2.42 -9.17
N VAL A 606 -2.84 1.35 -9.70
CA VAL A 606 -4.28 1.15 -9.80
C VAL A 606 -4.63 -0.07 -8.95
N ASP A 607 -5.29 0.16 -7.82
CA ASP A 607 -5.73 -0.86 -6.87
C ASP A 607 -7.27 -1.01 -6.86
N ASN A 608 -7.96 -0.40 -7.82
CA ASN A 608 -9.41 -0.46 -8.02
C ASN A 608 -9.77 -0.72 -9.49
N ALA A 609 -11.06 -0.66 -9.83
CA ALA A 609 -11.51 -0.63 -11.22
C ALA A 609 -11.48 0.81 -11.75
N THR A 610 -10.52 1.11 -12.63
CA THR A 610 -10.38 2.45 -13.25
C THR A 610 -10.65 2.38 -14.75
N THR A 611 -11.38 3.36 -15.30
CA THR A 611 -11.58 3.54 -16.74
C THR A 611 -11.09 4.91 -17.21
N PHE A 612 -10.17 4.94 -18.16
CA PHE A 612 -9.75 6.14 -18.90
C PHE A 612 -10.46 6.18 -20.25
N SER A 613 -11.44 7.08 -20.36
CA SER A 613 -12.22 7.32 -21.59
C SER A 613 -11.79 8.58 -22.35
N GLY A 614 -11.01 9.46 -21.71
CA GLY A 614 -10.35 10.59 -22.36
C GLY A 614 -8.94 10.29 -22.86
N ILE A 615 -8.40 11.18 -23.71
CA ILE A 615 -7.04 11.04 -24.30
C ILE A 615 -6.00 10.90 -23.19
N VAL A 616 -5.12 9.90 -23.29
CA VAL A 616 -3.91 9.78 -22.46
C VAL A 616 -2.73 10.37 -23.23
N SER A 617 -2.10 11.41 -22.71
CA SER A 617 -1.01 12.14 -23.40
C SER A 617 0.17 12.48 -22.50
N GLY A 618 1.38 12.48 -23.09
CA GLY A 618 2.54 13.10 -22.46
C GLY A 618 2.39 14.62 -22.37
N SER A 619 3.08 15.25 -21.41
CA SER A 619 3.13 16.72 -21.33
C SER A 619 3.65 17.31 -22.64
N THR A 620 2.99 18.36 -23.13
CA THR A 620 3.44 19.13 -24.31
C THR A 620 4.68 19.98 -24.02
N THR A 621 5.07 20.12 -22.75
CA THR A 621 6.13 21.03 -22.29
C THR A 621 7.38 20.32 -21.75
N SER A 622 7.37 19.00 -21.59
CA SER A 622 8.53 18.23 -21.09
C SER A 622 8.45 16.76 -21.54
N SER A 623 9.55 16.19 -22.03
CA SER A 623 9.63 14.77 -22.36
C SER A 623 9.53 13.93 -21.08
N ILE A 624 8.67 12.92 -21.09
CA ILE A 624 8.64 11.88 -20.05
C ILE A 624 9.48 10.69 -20.50
N ASN A 625 10.22 10.06 -19.58
CA ASN A 625 11.06 8.89 -19.90
C ASN A 625 10.26 7.57 -20.01
N GLY A 626 9.01 7.58 -19.54
CA GLY A 626 8.11 6.43 -19.60
C GLY A 626 6.94 6.56 -18.63
N LEU A 627 5.98 5.66 -18.76
CA LEU A 627 4.85 5.44 -17.85
C LEU A 627 4.96 4.03 -17.27
N SER A 628 4.92 3.91 -15.95
CA SER A 628 4.82 2.66 -15.21
C SER A 628 3.43 2.55 -14.60
N LEU A 629 2.70 1.49 -14.97
CA LEU A 629 1.42 1.12 -14.38
C LEU A 629 1.62 -0.09 -13.48
N GLY A 630 1.13 -0.02 -12.24
CA GLY A 630 1.21 -1.10 -11.27
C GLY A 630 -0.07 -1.23 -10.44
N GLY A 631 0.01 -1.99 -9.35
CA GLY A 631 -1.12 -2.27 -8.46
C GLY A 631 -1.77 -3.63 -8.68
N THR A 632 -2.93 -3.80 -8.07
CA THR A 632 -3.70 -5.05 -8.03
C THR A 632 -5.05 -4.97 -8.75
N GLY A 633 -5.45 -3.77 -9.16
CA GLY A 633 -6.73 -3.48 -9.79
C GLY A 633 -6.75 -3.68 -11.31
N SER A 634 -7.77 -3.11 -11.94
CA SER A 634 -7.96 -3.13 -13.39
C SER A 634 -8.00 -1.72 -13.95
N LEU A 635 -7.22 -1.46 -15.00
CA LEU A 635 -7.30 -0.24 -15.79
C LEU A 635 -7.87 -0.57 -17.17
N ARG A 636 -9.00 0.05 -17.50
CA ARG A 636 -9.60 0.00 -18.83
C ARG A 636 -9.28 1.29 -19.58
N ILE A 637 -8.68 1.17 -20.77
CA ILE A 637 -8.40 2.31 -21.65
C ILE A 637 -9.29 2.15 -22.88
N THR A 638 -10.28 3.03 -23.03
CA THR A 638 -11.20 3.05 -24.18
C THR A 638 -10.90 4.19 -25.15
N ALA A 639 -10.18 5.22 -24.69
CA ALA A 639 -9.79 6.35 -25.50
C ALA A 639 -8.61 6.05 -26.43
N ASN A 640 -8.43 6.92 -27.43
CA ASN A 640 -7.21 6.95 -28.23
C ASN A 640 -6.05 7.54 -27.40
N ALA A 641 -5.05 6.72 -27.06
CA ALA A 641 -3.83 7.14 -26.37
C ALA A 641 -2.65 7.34 -27.35
N SER A 642 -2.93 7.73 -28.60
CA SER A 642 -1.91 7.93 -29.65
C SER A 642 -0.88 9.01 -29.37
N ALA A 643 -1.14 9.87 -28.39
CA ALA A 643 -0.20 10.89 -27.93
C ALA A 643 0.87 10.34 -26.97
N LEU A 644 0.84 9.06 -26.59
CA LEU A 644 1.87 8.45 -25.74
C LEU A 644 3.06 7.95 -26.57
N THR A 645 4.12 8.77 -26.64
CA THR A 645 5.35 8.45 -27.38
C THR A 645 6.44 7.79 -26.52
N ALA A 646 6.31 7.81 -25.20
CA ALA A 646 7.30 7.25 -24.26
C ALA A 646 6.94 5.82 -23.81
N PRO A 647 7.93 4.95 -23.49
CA PRO A 647 7.72 3.55 -23.10
C PRO A 647 6.66 3.35 -22.02
N LEU A 648 5.80 2.34 -22.17
CA LEU A 648 4.83 1.91 -21.16
C LEU A 648 5.30 0.60 -20.52
N THR A 649 5.36 0.54 -19.20
CA THR A 649 5.73 -0.67 -18.45
C THR A 649 4.62 -1.06 -17.50
N LEU A 650 4.13 -2.30 -17.59
CA LEU A 650 3.20 -2.89 -16.64
C LEU A 650 3.97 -3.68 -15.58
N THR A 651 3.59 -3.51 -14.32
CA THR A 651 4.26 -4.06 -13.13
C THR A 651 3.25 -4.60 -12.13
N ASP A 652 3.71 -5.21 -11.05
CA ASP A 652 2.88 -5.77 -9.98
C ASP A 652 1.92 -6.86 -10.53
N SER A 653 0.60 -6.75 -10.29
CA SER A 653 -0.43 -7.68 -10.78
C SER A 653 -1.57 -6.97 -11.52
N VAL A 654 -1.35 -5.73 -11.97
CA VAL A 654 -2.39 -4.90 -12.59
C VAL A 654 -2.89 -5.52 -13.89
N ARG A 655 -4.20 -5.46 -14.12
CA ARG A 655 -4.81 -5.83 -15.41
C ARG A 655 -5.11 -4.58 -16.23
N VAL A 656 -4.38 -4.38 -17.31
CA VAL A 656 -4.64 -3.27 -18.25
C VAL A 656 -5.32 -3.80 -19.49
N SER A 657 -6.56 -3.36 -19.74
CA SER A 657 -7.31 -3.71 -20.94
C SER A 657 -7.39 -2.50 -21.87
N VAL A 658 -6.88 -2.66 -23.09
CA VAL A 658 -7.03 -1.66 -24.16
C VAL A 658 -8.20 -2.08 -25.03
N ILE A 659 -9.24 -1.27 -25.10
CA ILE A 659 -10.46 -1.60 -25.86
C ILE A 659 -10.64 -0.65 -27.03
N ASN A 660 -11.01 -1.24 -28.16
CA ASN A 660 -11.60 -0.53 -29.27
C ASN A 660 -13.13 -0.64 -29.17
N ASP A 661 -13.81 0.42 -28.71
CA ASP A 661 -15.26 0.45 -28.51
C ASP A 661 -16.04 1.00 -29.71
N GLY A 662 -15.34 1.37 -30.80
CA GLY A 662 -15.94 1.88 -32.03
C GLY A 662 -16.52 3.30 -31.94
N VAL A 663 -16.43 3.98 -30.78
CA VAL A 663 -16.98 5.33 -30.57
C VAL A 663 -16.01 6.42 -31.06
N VAL A 664 -14.71 6.12 -31.10
CA VAL A 664 -13.67 6.99 -31.67
C VAL A 664 -12.81 6.16 -32.63
N SER A 665 -12.57 6.66 -33.84
CA SER A 665 -11.73 5.96 -34.83
C SER A 665 -10.35 5.64 -34.24
N GLY A 666 -10.08 4.35 -33.98
CA GLY A 666 -8.78 3.83 -33.53
C GLY A 666 -8.58 3.76 -32.02
N GLY A 667 -9.51 3.14 -31.27
CA GLY A 667 -9.29 2.81 -29.85
C GLY A 667 -8.03 1.96 -29.65
N GLY A 668 -7.05 2.49 -28.94
CA GLY A 668 -5.75 1.86 -28.76
C GLY A 668 -4.73 2.76 -28.06
N VAL A 669 -3.71 2.15 -27.47
CA VAL A 669 -2.46 2.80 -27.07
C VAL A 669 -1.57 2.87 -28.32
N VAL A 670 -2.01 3.65 -29.31
CA VAL A 670 -1.41 3.70 -30.64
C VAL A 670 -0.36 4.81 -30.74
N GLY A 671 0.76 4.64 -30.05
CA GLY A 671 1.99 5.41 -30.28
C GLY A 671 3.12 4.49 -30.72
N SER A 672 4.22 5.00 -31.28
CA SER A 672 5.44 4.22 -31.61
C SER A 672 6.18 3.69 -30.36
N SER A 673 5.52 3.66 -29.21
CA SER A 673 6.07 3.32 -27.92
C SER A 673 6.00 1.81 -27.64
N LEU A 674 7.06 1.29 -27.01
CA LEU A 674 7.13 -0.10 -26.56
C LEU A 674 6.31 -0.29 -25.27
N VAL A 675 5.39 -1.27 -25.28
CA VAL A 675 4.70 -1.77 -24.10
C VAL A 675 5.44 -2.98 -23.55
N THR A 676 6.00 -2.87 -22.35
CA THR A 676 6.62 -3.99 -21.63
C THR A 676 5.66 -4.52 -20.58
N VAL A 677 5.35 -5.81 -20.62
CA VAL A 677 4.49 -6.51 -19.64
C VAL A 677 5.38 -7.38 -18.76
N GLY A 678 5.57 -6.99 -17.50
CA GLY A 678 6.38 -7.73 -16.53
C GLY A 678 5.67 -7.92 -15.19
N GLY A 679 6.34 -8.59 -14.24
CA GLY A 679 5.68 -8.97 -12.98
C GLY A 679 4.57 -9.98 -13.25
N SER A 680 3.51 -10.02 -12.43
CA SER A 680 2.29 -10.80 -12.74
C SER A 680 1.23 -9.95 -13.45
N ALA A 681 1.62 -8.85 -14.09
CA ALA A 681 0.71 -7.94 -14.78
C ALA A 681 0.12 -8.58 -16.04
N THR A 682 -1.08 -8.14 -16.41
CA THR A 682 -1.80 -8.63 -17.58
C THR A 682 -2.13 -7.50 -18.54
N LEU A 683 -1.76 -7.66 -19.81
CA LEU A 683 -2.25 -6.82 -20.91
C LEU A 683 -3.37 -7.57 -21.64
N GLY A 684 -4.54 -6.96 -21.75
CA GLY A 684 -5.69 -7.56 -22.42
C GLY A 684 -6.52 -6.57 -23.24
N GLY A 685 -7.73 -6.98 -23.59
CA GLY A 685 -8.62 -6.21 -24.45
C GLY A 685 -8.40 -6.48 -25.95
N ASN A 686 -9.24 -5.87 -26.78
CA ASN A 686 -9.27 -6.06 -28.24
C ASN A 686 -8.72 -4.85 -29.03
N GLY A 687 -8.02 -3.94 -28.35
CA GLY A 687 -7.46 -2.73 -28.94
C GLY A 687 -6.09 -2.94 -29.60
N SER A 688 -5.44 -1.82 -29.92
CA SER A 688 -4.10 -1.81 -30.53
C SER A 688 -3.03 -1.19 -29.61
N VAL A 689 -1.81 -1.73 -29.64
CA VAL A 689 -0.59 -1.18 -29.00
C VAL A 689 0.50 -0.92 -30.05
N GLY A 690 1.51 -0.12 -29.70
CA GLY A 690 2.71 0.15 -30.52
C GLY A 690 3.61 -1.06 -30.69
N GLY A 691 4.70 -1.14 -29.92
CA GLY A 691 5.50 -2.35 -29.77
C GLY A 691 5.08 -3.15 -28.53
N LEU A 692 5.42 -4.45 -28.48
CA LEU A 692 5.09 -5.32 -27.35
C LEU A 692 6.31 -6.13 -26.90
N ALA A 693 6.57 -6.20 -25.60
CA ALA A 693 7.53 -7.14 -25.01
C ALA A 693 6.91 -7.80 -23.77
N VAL A 694 6.79 -9.12 -23.79
CA VAL A 694 6.29 -9.89 -22.65
C VAL A 694 7.48 -10.48 -21.91
N ALA A 695 7.75 -9.96 -20.72
CA ALA A 695 8.83 -10.39 -19.83
C ALA A 695 8.36 -11.50 -18.87
N ALA A 696 9.28 -11.98 -18.03
CA ALA A 696 9.00 -13.04 -17.06
C ALA A 696 7.78 -12.69 -16.16
N GLY A 697 6.85 -13.64 -16.07
CA GLY A 697 5.60 -13.53 -15.31
C GLY A 697 4.47 -12.77 -16.02
N GLY A 698 4.81 -11.89 -16.97
CA GLY A 698 3.86 -11.04 -17.69
C GLY A 698 2.88 -11.87 -18.53
N ARG A 699 1.66 -11.36 -18.71
CA ARG A 699 0.56 -12.11 -19.32
C ARG A 699 -0.11 -11.33 -20.44
N LEU A 700 -0.35 -12.01 -21.56
CA LEU A 700 -1.29 -11.56 -22.58
C LEU A 700 -2.64 -12.24 -22.35
N ALA A 701 -3.71 -11.46 -22.40
CA ALA A 701 -5.09 -11.96 -22.36
C ALA A 701 -5.97 -11.11 -23.30
N PRO A 702 -5.78 -11.22 -24.63
CA PRO A 702 -6.62 -10.52 -25.61
C PRO A 702 -8.12 -10.69 -25.34
N GLY A 703 -8.90 -9.65 -25.66
CA GLY A 703 -10.34 -9.76 -25.87
C GLY A 703 -11.30 -8.94 -24.99
N MET A 704 -12.51 -8.78 -25.54
CA MET A 704 -13.81 -8.90 -24.88
C MET A 704 -14.31 -10.36 -25.06
N SER A 705 -13.34 -11.25 -24.92
CA SER A 705 -13.34 -12.71 -24.83
C SER A 705 -14.25 -13.51 -25.78
N PRO A 706 -13.71 -14.26 -26.75
CA PRO A 706 -12.36 -14.11 -27.31
C PRO A 706 -12.19 -12.78 -28.07
N GLY A 707 -10.95 -12.37 -28.34
CA GLY A 707 -10.69 -11.20 -29.19
C GLY A 707 -9.28 -11.09 -29.77
N THR A 708 -9.05 -10.03 -30.54
CA THR A 708 -7.76 -9.75 -31.18
C THR A 708 -7.06 -8.57 -30.51
N LEU A 709 -5.87 -8.81 -29.96
CA LEU A 709 -4.94 -7.74 -29.54
C LEU A 709 -4.03 -7.41 -30.73
N SER A 710 -4.03 -6.15 -31.18
CA SER A 710 -3.20 -5.71 -32.31
C SER A 710 -1.91 -5.04 -31.82
N VAL A 711 -0.77 -5.39 -32.39
CA VAL A 711 0.54 -4.75 -32.14
C VAL A 711 0.97 -4.14 -33.47
N THR A 712 1.08 -2.82 -33.58
CA THR A 712 1.40 -2.16 -34.86
C THR A 712 2.87 -2.28 -35.23
N GLY A 713 3.75 -2.39 -34.24
CA GLY A 713 5.19 -2.65 -34.37
C GLY A 713 5.56 -4.11 -34.12
N SER A 714 6.80 -4.33 -33.71
CA SER A 714 7.32 -5.67 -33.36
C SER A 714 6.84 -6.12 -31.99
N ALA A 715 6.75 -7.44 -31.81
CA ALA A 715 6.43 -8.09 -30.54
C ALA A 715 7.56 -9.04 -30.10
N THR A 716 7.80 -9.17 -28.80
CA THR A 716 8.75 -10.13 -28.22
C THR A 716 8.05 -11.03 -27.21
N PHE A 717 8.16 -12.34 -27.41
CA PHE A 717 7.75 -13.35 -26.43
C PHE A 717 8.98 -13.83 -25.65
N GLY A 718 9.18 -13.25 -24.46
CA GLY A 718 10.37 -13.44 -23.63
C GLY A 718 10.29 -14.63 -22.68
N ALA A 719 11.45 -14.98 -22.12
CA ALA A 719 11.59 -16.09 -21.19
C ALA A 719 10.64 -15.96 -19.98
N GLY A 720 9.85 -17.01 -19.71
CA GLY A 720 8.91 -17.06 -18.59
C GLY A 720 7.66 -16.17 -18.74
N GLY A 721 7.45 -15.53 -19.90
CA GLY A 721 6.21 -14.83 -20.24
C GLY A 721 5.04 -15.80 -20.48
N ASN A 722 3.81 -15.28 -20.48
CA ASN A 722 2.60 -16.09 -20.61
C ASN A 722 1.58 -15.48 -21.58
N TYR A 723 0.78 -16.35 -22.18
CA TYR A 723 -0.39 -16.02 -22.97
C TYR A 723 -1.56 -16.87 -22.47
N ASP A 724 -2.49 -16.22 -21.78
CA ASP A 724 -3.75 -16.79 -21.33
C ASP A 724 -4.71 -16.77 -22.53
N TRP A 725 -4.77 -17.89 -23.25
CA TRP A 725 -5.42 -18.01 -24.55
C TRP A 725 -6.81 -18.63 -24.42
N GLN A 726 -7.84 -17.86 -24.81
CA GLN A 726 -9.23 -18.30 -24.74
C GLN A 726 -9.71 -18.99 -26.03
N LEU A 727 -10.51 -20.05 -25.87
CA LEU A 727 -11.20 -20.77 -26.93
C LEU A 727 -12.69 -20.92 -26.60
N PHE A 728 -13.55 -20.29 -27.39
CA PHE A 728 -15.01 -20.41 -27.29
C PHE A 728 -15.58 -21.38 -28.33
N ASN A 729 -15.01 -21.39 -29.55
CA ASN A 729 -15.48 -22.24 -30.66
C ASN A 729 -14.31 -22.77 -31.49
N ALA A 730 -14.09 -24.09 -31.44
CA ALA A 730 -12.97 -24.78 -32.09
C ALA A 730 -12.96 -24.68 -33.63
N THR A 731 -14.11 -24.44 -34.25
CA THR A 731 -14.24 -24.25 -35.71
C THR A 731 -14.57 -22.80 -36.07
N GLY A 732 -14.45 -21.87 -35.10
CA GLY A 732 -14.67 -20.44 -35.33
C GLY A 732 -13.54 -19.78 -36.13
N ALA A 733 -13.43 -18.46 -36.00
CA ALA A 733 -12.33 -17.70 -36.58
C ALA A 733 -11.45 -17.09 -35.48
N ALA A 734 -10.18 -16.81 -35.79
CA ALA A 734 -9.30 -16.08 -34.88
C ALA A 734 -9.91 -14.71 -34.54
N GLY A 735 -9.85 -14.32 -33.26
CA GLY A 735 -10.44 -13.11 -32.71
C GLY A 735 -11.93 -13.18 -32.36
N THR A 736 -12.63 -14.27 -32.66
CA THR A 736 -14.07 -14.45 -32.31
C THR A 736 -14.38 -15.85 -31.79
N GLY A 737 -13.77 -16.88 -32.37
CA GLY A 737 -13.79 -18.25 -31.87
C GLY A 737 -12.69 -18.52 -30.84
N TRP A 738 -11.53 -17.86 -30.97
CA TRP A 738 -10.41 -17.93 -30.04
C TRP A 738 -9.58 -16.64 -30.08
N ASP A 739 -8.70 -16.44 -29.10
CA ASP A 739 -7.88 -15.23 -29.01
C ASP A 739 -6.78 -15.16 -30.06
N LEU A 740 -6.47 -13.95 -30.51
CA LEU A 740 -5.40 -13.67 -31.47
C LEU A 740 -4.52 -12.52 -31.01
N VAL A 741 -3.20 -12.68 -31.17
CA VAL A 741 -2.23 -11.56 -31.16
C VAL A 741 -1.79 -11.27 -32.59
N SER A 742 -2.15 -10.11 -33.13
CA SER A 742 -1.81 -9.72 -34.50
C SER A 742 -0.66 -8.71 -34.50
N VAL A 743 0.51 -9.09 -35.03
CA VAL A 743 1.75 -8.30 -35.02
C VAL A 743 2.05 -7.70 -36.40
N GLY A 744 2.17 -6.38 -36.46
CA GLY A 744 2.47 -5.60 -37.67
C GLY A 744 3.95 -5.48 -38.01
N GLY A 745 4.83 -5.89 -37.11
CA GLY A 745 6.27 -6.07 -37.32
C GLY A 745 6.73 -7.51 -37.03
N VAL A 746 7.99 -7.67 -36.62
CA VAL A 746 8.57 -9.00 -36.34
C VAL A 746 8.00 -9.53 -35.03
N LEU A 747 7.66 -10.83 -34.99
CA LEU A 747 7.42 -11.54 -33.74
C LEU A 747 8.71 -12.30 -33.35
N ASP A 748 9.40 -11.81 -32.33
CA ASP A 748 10.67 -12.38 -31.87
C ASP A 748 10.49 -13.27 -30.64
N ILE A 749 10.93 -14.53 -30.73
CA ILE A 749 10.83 -15.51 -29.65
C ILE A 749 12.17 -15.61 -28.92
N THR A 750 12.29 -14.86 -27.83
CA THR A 750 13.49 -14.82 -26.98
C THR A 750 13.42 -15.74 -25.77
N ALA A 751 12.29 -16.42 -25.56
CA ALA A 751 12.19 -17.52 -24.60
C ALA A 751 13.21 -18.64 -24.88
N THR A 752 13.52 -19.42 -23.85
CA THR A 752 14.49 -20.53 -23.89
C THR A 752 13.83 -21.81 -23.39
N SER A 753 14.38 -22.98 -23.71
CA SER A 753 13.87 -24.26 -23.20
C SER A 753 13.97 -24.39 -21.68
N ALA A 754 14.92 -23.69 -21.05
CA ALA A 754 15.05 -23.61 -19.59
C ALA A 754 14.01 -22.69 -18.93
N SER A 755 13.47 -21.72 -19.67
CA SER A 755 12.45 -20.79 -19.20
C SER A 755 11.45 -20.50 -20.32
N PRO A 756 10.60 -21.49 -20.66
CA PRO A 756 9.73 -21.43 -21.83
C PRO A 756 8.63 -20.38 -21.69
N PHE A 757 8.12 -19.90 -22.81
CA PHE A 757 6.93 -19.07 -22.88
C PHE A 757 5.68 -19.93 -22.69
N GLY A 758 4.82 -19.58 -21.75
CA GLY A 758 3.63 -20.34 -21.40
C GLY A 758 2.42 -20.01 -22.27
N ILE A 759 1.81 -21.02 -22.89
CA ILE A 759 0.49 -20.94 -23.50
C ILE A 759 -0.50 -21.58 -22.53
N ASN A 760 -1.25 -20.77 -21.79
CA ASN A 760 -2.20 -21.24 -20.77
C ASN A 760 -3.58 -21.34 -21.42
N LEU A 761 -4.08 -22.56 -21.60
CA LEU A 761 -5.35 -22.78 -22.28
C LEU A 761 -6.53 -22.42 -21.38
N TRP A 762 -7.54 -21.82 -21.98
CA TRP A 762 -8.78 -21.49 -21.29
C TRP A 762 -9.98 -21.68 -22.23
N THR A 763 -10.80 -22.70 -22.01
CA THR A 763 -12.02 -22.87 -22.80
C THR A 763 -13.22 -22.17 -22.14
N LEU A 764 -14.07 -21.57 -22.97
CA LEU A 764 -15.25 -20.84 -22.55
C LEU A 764 -16.52 -21.50 -23.10
N SER A 765 -17.56 -21.57 -22.28
CA SER A 765 -18.93 -21.89 -22.71
C SER A 765 -19.82 -20.64 -22.85
N GLY A 766 -19.30 -19.46 -22.49
CA GLY A 766 -19.97 -18.16 -22.62
C GLY A 766 -18.99 -16.98 -22.51
N THR A 767 -19.34 -15.83 -23.08
CA THR A 767 -18.42 -14.71 -23.40
C THR A 767 -18.88 -13.31 -22.94
N GLY A 768 -19.93 -13.22 -22.13
CA GLY A 768 -20.45 -11.94 -21.64
C GLY A 768 -21.29 -12.10 -20.39
N PRO A 769 -20.68 -12.34 -19.20
CA PRO A 769 -19.24 -12.42 -18.90
C PRO A 769 -18.60 -13.76 -19.32
N ASP A 770 -17.28 -13.88 -19.17
CA ASP A 770 -16.55 -15.13 -19.37
C ASP A 770 -17.11 -16.24 -18.47
N VAL A 771 -17.48 -17.37 -19.08
CA VAL A 771 -17.94 -18.56 -18.36
C VAL A 771 -17.04 -19.73 -18.70
N ASN A 772 -16.32 -20.24 -17.70
CA ASN A 772 -15.48 -21.44 -17.83
C ASN A 772 -16.33 -22.64 -18.25
N GLY A 773 -15.93 -23.33 -19.31
CA GLY A 773 -16.65 -24.50 -19.78
C GLY A 773 -16.10 -25.07 -21.08
N ALA A 774 -16.73 -26.11 -21.60
CA ALA A 774 -16.34 -26.75 -22.85
C ALA A 774 -16.56 -25.79 -24.03
N ALA A 775 -15.52 -25.61 -24.84
CA ALA A 775 -15.61 -24.88 -26.11
C ALA A 775 -16.53 -25.62 -27.08
N ALA A 776 -17.29 -24.86 -27.87
CA ALA A 776 -18.16 -25.41 -28.91
C ALA A 776 -17.33 -26.08 -30.02
N ASN A 777 -17.90 -27.13 -30.62
CA ASN A 777 -17.39 -27.80 -31.83
C ASN A 777 -15.99 -28.43 -31.74
N PHE A 778 -15.44 -28.61 -30.54
CA PHE A 778 -14.23 -29.39 -30.36
C PHE A 778 -14.53 -30.89 -30.37
N ASN A 779 -13.83 -31.64 -31.22
CA ASN A 779 -13.90 -33.08 -31.35
C ASN A 779 -12.52 -33.69 -31.15
N SER A 780 -12.35 -34.49 -30.10
CA SER A 780 -11.06 -35.12 -29.76
C SER A 780 -10.53 -36.10 -30.82
N ALA A 781 -11.35 -36.49 -31.80
CA ALA A 781 -10.98 -37.35 -32.92
C ALA A 781 -10.60 -36.57 -34.19
N GLN A 782 -10.53 -35.23 -34.13
CA GLN A 782 -10.10 -34.38 -35.24
C GLN A 782 -8.84 -33.58 -34.87
N ASN A 783 -7.93 -33.43 -35.83
CA ASN A 783 -6.79 -32.53 -35.67
C ASN A 783 -7.25 -31.09 -35.85
N TYR A 784 -6.72 -30.17 -35.04
CA TYR A 784 -6.98 -28.74 -35.16
C TYR A 784 -5.67 -27.96 -35.22
N SER A 785 -5.70 -26.82 -35.92
CA SER A 785 -4.62 -25.84 -35.93
C SER A 785 -5.23 -24.45 -35.81
N TRP A 786 -5.00 -23.79 -34.68
CA TRP A 786 -5.49 -22.43 -34.42
C TRP A 786 -4.33 -21.45 -34.48
N THR A 787 -4.44 -20.44 -35.34
CA THR A 787 -3.48 -19.32 -35.34
C THR A 787 -3.66 -18.52 -34.06
N ILE A 788 -2.67 -18.53 -33.18
CA ILE A 788 -2.70 -17.84 -31.88
C ILE A 788 -1.95 -16.50 -31.91
N ALA A 789 -0.98 -16.39 -32.82
CA ALA A 789 -0.33 -15.13 -33.15
C ALA A 789 0.07 -15.10 -34.63
N SER A 790 0.06 -13.92 -35.24
CA SER A 790 0.47 -13.70 -36.63
C SER A 790 1.44 -12.53 -36.74
N SER A 791 2.37 -12.57 -37.70
CA SER A 791 3.26 -11.45 -38.04
C SER A 791 3.14 -11.08 -39.52
N THR A 792 3.23 -9.80 -39.86
CA THR A 792 3.31 -9.34 -41.25
C THR A 792 4.72 -9.47 -41.84
N THR A 793 5.78 -9.39 -41.01
CA THR A 793 7.18 -9.40 -41.46
C THR A 793 7.94 -10.70 -41.15
N GLY A 794 7.37 -11.59 -40.32
CA GLY A 794 7.93 -12.90 -40.00
C GLY A 794 8.17 -13.15 -38.51
N ILE A 795 8.41 -14.42 -38.18
CA ILE A 795 8.72 -14.90 -36.83
C ILE A 795 10.19 -15.27 -36.74
N THR A 796 10.91 -14.77 -35.73
CA THR A 796 12.33 -15.08 -35.47
C THR A 796 12.50 -15.87 -34.17
N GLY A 797 13.53 -16.72 -34.09
CA GLY A 797 13.89 -17.43 -32.87
C GLY A 797 12.95 -18.57 -32.45
N PHE A 798 11.99 -18.95 -33.28
CA PHE A 798 11.03 -20.03 -32.98
C PHE A 798 11.73 -21.40 -32.84
N SER A 799 11.37 -22.11 -31.78
CA SER A 799 11.55 -23.56 -31.62
C SER A 799 10.45 -24.05 -30.68
N ALA A 800 9.90 -25.24 -30.92
CA ALA A 800 8.73 -25.73 -30.19
C ALA A 800 9.02 -25.95 -28.68
N ASP A 801 10.24 -26.33 -28.33
CA ASP A 801 10.72 -26.54 -26.95
C ASP A 801 10.84 -25.24 -26.12
N LYS A 802 10.78 -24.07 -26.77
CA LYS A 802 10.71 -22.76 -26.09
C LYS A 802 9.30 -22.41 -25.61
N PHE A 803 8.32 -23.28 -25.87
CA PHE A 803 6.95 -23.10 -25.43
C PHE A 803 6.52 -24.26 -24.52
N VAL A 804 5.67 -23.93 -23.54
CA VAL A 804 4.96 -24.93 -22.75
C VAL A 804 3.47 -24.68 -22.87
N VAL A 805 2.72 -25.70 -23.29
CA VAL A 805 1.25 -25.63 -23.35
C VAL A 805 0.69 -26.20 -22.07
N ARG A 806 -0.11 -25.42 -21.35
CA ARG A 806 -0.74 -25.81 -20.08
C ARG A 806 -2.23 -26.01 -20.29
N THR A 807 -2.69 -27.23 -20.10
CA THR A 807 -4.10 -27.62 -20.26
C THR A 807 -4.90 -27.51 -18.96
N SER A 808 -4.24 -27.49 -17.80
CA SER A 808 -4.86 -27.27 -16.50
C SER A 808 -5.00 -25.79 -16.17
N ALA A 809 -5.95 -25.46 -15.29
CA ALA A 809 -6.12 -24.12 -14.72
C ALA A 809 -4.77 -23.60 -14.21
N THR A 810 -4.30 -22.50 -14.78
CA THR A 810 -3.01 -21.88 -14.47
C THR A 810 -3.22 -20.38 -14.53
N ASN A 811 -2.57 -19.60 -13.66
CA ASN A 811 -2.56 -18.15 -13.83
C ASN A 811 -3.96 -17.48 -13.82
N GLY A 812 -4.94 -18.12 -13.17
CA GLY A 812 -6.33 -17.63 -13.13
C GLY A 812 -7.19 -18.05 -14.32
N THR A 813 -6.66 -18.84 -15.28
CA THR A 813 -7.48 -19.45 -16.34
C THR A 813 -8.34 -20.60 -15.81
N GLY A 814 -9.41 -20.93 -16.55
CA GLY A 814 -10.25 -22.10 -16.27
C GLY A 814 -9.70 -23.44 -16.75
N GLY A 815 -8.58 -23.46 -17.50
CA GLY A 815 -8.06 -24.67 -18.16
C GLY A 815 -8.82 -25.07 -19.43
N PHE A 816 -8.40 -26.18 -20.03
CA PHE A 816 -9.03 -26.79 -21.21
C PHE A 816 -10.06 -27.83 -20.77
N ALA A 817 -11.34 -27.46 -20.78
CA ALA A 817 -12.41 -28.27 -20.20
C ALA A 817 -12.90 -29.41 -21.11
N ASN A 818 -12.70 -29.32 -22.44
CA ASN A 818 -13.11 -30.39 -23.34
C ASN A 818 -12.23 -31.64 -23.14
N ALA A 819 -12.84 -32.83 -23.12
CA ALA A 819 -12.10 -34.08 -23.17
C ALA A 819 -11.35 -34.20 -24.51
N PHE A 820 -10.06 -34.53 -24.47
CA PHE A 820 -9.20 -34.57 -25.66
C PHE A 820 -8.69 -35.98 -26.02
N GLY A 821 -9.26 -37.04 -25.43
CA GLY A 821 -9.16 -38.42 -25.95
C GLY A 821 -7.74 -38.98 -26.11
N GLY A 822 -6.77 -38.51 -25.32
CA GLY A 822 -5.35 -38.88 -25.44
C GLY A 822 -4.58 -38.11 -26.51
N GLY A 823 -5.19 -37.13 -27.17
CA GLY A 823 -4.50 -36.20 -28.07
C GLY A 823 -3.60 -35.21 -27.33
N THR A 824 -2.68 -34.59 -28.06
CA THR A 824 -1.64 -33.71 -27.53
C THR A 824 -1.69 -32.32 -28.16
N PHE A 825 -1.33 -31.30 -27.38
CA PHE A 825 -1.14 -29.94 -27.88
C PHE A 825 0.34 -29.64 -28.11
N SER A 826 0.64 -28.95 -29.21
CA SER A 826 1.98 -28.44 -29.52
C SER A 826 1.89 -27.05 -30.14
N VAL A 827 3.00 -26.32 -30.15
CA VAL A 827 3.09 -25.05 -30.89
C VAL A 827 3.91 -25.28 -32.16
N ALA A 828 3.41 -24.81 -33.30
CA ALA A 828 4.06 -24.91 -34.59
C ALA A 828 4.09 -23.56 -35.30
N GLN A 829 5.10 -23.34 -36.13
CA GLN A 829 5.15 -22.20 -37.04
C GLN A 829 4.69 -22.63 -38.44
N SER A 830 3.81 -21.84 -39.05
CA SER A 830 3.41 -21.99 -40.45
C SER A 830 3.50 -20.65 -41.17
N GLY A 831 4.54 -20.47 -41.98
CA GLY A 831 4.87 -19.16 -42.56
C GLY A 831 5.10 -18.12 -41.47
N ASN A 832 4.31 -17.04 -41.47
CA ASN A 832 4.36 -15.99 -40.46
C ASN A 832 3.33 -16.17 -39.32
N ASN A 833 2.72 -17.35 -39.20
CA ASN A 833 1.75 -17.67 -38.17
C ASN A 833 2.37 -18.59 -37.12
N LEU A 834 2.09 -18.29 -35.84
CA LEU A 834 2.30 -19.18 -34.72
C LEU A 834 0.96 -19.88 -34.43
N ASN A 835 0.95 -21.20 -34.54
CA ASN A 835 -0.24 -22.02 -34.42
C ASN A 835 -0.17 -22.89 -33.16
N LEU A 836 -1.27 -22.94 -32.42
CA LEU A 836 -1.54 -24.01 -31.47
C LEU A 836 -2.14 -25.19 -32.24
N VAL A 837 -1.49 -26.34 -32.18
CA VAL A 837 -1.88 -27.55 -32.91
C VAL A 837 -2.36 -28.59 -31.91
N PHE A 838 -3.56 -29.11 -32.12
CA PHE A 838 -4.06 -30.30 -31.45
C PHE A 838 -3.94 -31.49 -32.40
N THR A 839 -3.25 -32.54 -31.96
CA THR A 839 -3.12 -33.79 -32.68
C THR A 839 -3.87 -34.89 -31.94
N THR A 840 -4.72 -35.61 -32.66
CA THR A 840 -5.52 -36.72 -32.16
C THR A 840 -4.65 -37.86 -31.63
N GLY A 841 -5.08 -38.47 -30.51
CA GLY A 841 -4.47 -39.68 -29.98
C GLY A 841 -4.93 -40.94 -30.73
N PRO A 842 -4.23 -42.08 -30.58
CA PRO A 842 -4.68 -43.35 -31.16
C PRO A 842 -6.05 -43.75 -30.60
N ALA A 843 -6.90 -44.37 -31.43
CA ALA A 843 -8.24 -44.83 -31.02
C ALA A 843 -8.15 -45.86 -29.89
N THR A 844 -9.05 -45.75 -28.90
CA THR A 844 -9.14 -46.66 -27.74
C THR A 844 -10.57 -47.13 -27.50
N ILE A 845 -10.73 -48.32 -26.92
CA ILE A 845 -11.98 -48.79 -26.31
C ILE A 845 -12.03 -48.17 -24.92
N THR A 846 -13.05 -47.39 -24.58
CA THR A 846 -13.19 -46.81 -23.22
C THR A 846 -14.44 -47.37 -22.55
N ILE A 847 -14.24 -48.01 -21.38
CA ILE A 847 -15.31 -48.48 -20.51
C ILE A 847 -15.31 -47.65 -19.23
N THR A 848 -16.32 -46.80 -19.07
CA THR A 848 -16.49 -45.97 -17.87
C THR A 848 -17.51 -46.59 -16.94
N VAL A 849 -17.06 -47.04 -15.76
CA VAL A 849 -17.95 -47.47 -14.67
C VAL A 849 -17.89 -46.40 -13.58
N ALA A 850 -18.84 -45.47 -13.59
CA ALA A 850 -18.82 -44.31 -12.69
C ALA A 850 -18.85 -44.71 -11.20
N SER A 851 -19.68 -45.70 -10.84
CA SER A 851 -19.82 -46.28 -9.51
C SER A 851 -20.38 -47.70 -9.59
N GLY A 852 -20.38 -48.44 -8.47
CA GLY A 852 -20.89 -49.82 -8.41
C GLY A 852 -20.01 -50.84 -9.16
N THR A 853 -20.59 -51.97 -9.55
CA THR A 853 -19.89 -53.07 -10.25
C THR A 853 -20.64 -53.44 -11.53
N GLN A 854 -19.93 -53.61 -12.64
CA GLN A 854 -20.48 -54.08 -13.91
C GLN A 854 -19.58 -55.12 -14.56
N THR A 855 -20.15 -56.17 -15.16
CA THR A 855 -19.40 -57.10 -16.01
C THR A 855 -19.12 -56.51 -17.39
N GLN A 856 -18.11 -57.04 -18.10
CA GLN A 856 -17.82 -56.63 -19.48
C GLN A 856 -19.05 -56.71 -20.40
N THR A 857 -19.92 -57.71 -20.21
CA THR A 857 -21.15 -57.85 -21.00
C THR A 857 -22.17 -56.76 -20.67
N GLN A 858 -22.33 -56.41 -19.39
CA GLN A 858 -23.19 -55.31 -18.96
C GLN A 858 -22.70 -53.95 -19.48
N ALA A 859 -21.38 -53.79 -19.61
CA ALA A 859 -20.75 -52.63 -20.23
C ALA A 859 -20.87 -52.59 -21.77
N GLY A 860 -21.58 -53.54 -22.39
CA GLY A 860 -21.80 -53.59 -23.84
C GLY A 860 -20.77 -54.39 -24.62
N TYR A 861 -19.88 -55.13 -23.94
CA TYR A 861 -18.79 -55.90 -24.55
C TYR A 861 -18.91 -57.39 -24.18
N PRO A 862 -19.69 -58.19 -24.94
CA PRO A 862 -19.79 -59.63 -24.71
C PRO A 862 -18.43 -60.34 -24.73
N THR A 863 -17.53 -59.89 -25.62
CA THR A 863 -16.12 -60.30 -25.70
C THR A 863 -15.26 -59.09 -26.02
N LEU A 864 -14.12 -58.93 -25.33
CA LEU A 864 -13.09 -57.95 -25.65
C LEU A 864 -12.10 -58.58 -26.64
N SER A 865 -11.92 -57.95 -27.81
CA SER A 865 -11.12 -58.50 -28.89
C SER A 865 -10.47 -57.41 -29.75
N GLY A 866 -9.43 -57.76 -30.49
CA GLY A 866 -8.74 -56.87 -31.42
C GLY A 866 -7.54 -56.16 -30.78
N SER A 867 -6.98 -55.18 -31.50
CA SER A 867 -5.72 -54.52 -31.13
C SER A 867 -5.87 -53.13 -30.51
N LEU A 868 -7.10 -52.59 -30.43
CA LEU A 868 -7.33 -51.29 -29.82
C LEU A 868 -7.04 -51.34 -28.31
N PRO A 869 -6.31 -50.37 -27.73
CA PRO A 869 -6.13 -50.30 -26.29
C PRO A 869 -7.47 -50.13 -25.57
N LEU A 870 -7.63 -50.80 -24.42
CA LEU A 870 -8.77 -50.65 -23.53
C LEU A 870 -8.42 -49.67 -22.41
N VAL A 871 -9.31 -48.73 -22.12
CA VAL A 871 -9.22 -47.81 -20.98
C VAL A 871 -10.39 -48.06 -20.04
N LYS A 872 -10.09 -48.44 -18.80
CA LYS A 872 -11.04 -48.46 -17.69
C LYS A 872 -11.00 -47.12 -16.97
N ALA A 873 -12.14 -46.42 -16.95
CA ALA A 873 -12.34 -45.14 -16.26
C ALA A 873 -13.51 -45.19 -15.25
N GLY A 874 -13.61 -44.19 -14.39
CA GLY A 874 -14.65 -44.06 -13.35
C GLY A 874 -14.34 -44.84 -12.08
N ALA A 875 -14.93 -44.44 -10.95
CA ALA A 875 -14.58 -44.96 -9.63
C ALA A 875 -15.06 -46.39 -9.34
N GLY A 876 -16.01 -46.93 -10.12
CA GLY A 876 -16.57 -48.26 -9.93
C GLY A 876 -15.68 -49.41 -10.45
N THR A 877 -16.20 -50.64 -10.31
CA THR A 877 -15.53 -51.90 -10.66
C THR A 877 -16.00 -52.44 -12.01
N LEU A 878 -15.07 -52.71 -12.92
CA LEU A 878 -15.32 -53.49 -14.14
C LEU A 878 -14.86 -54.94 -13.93
N VAL A 879 -15.77 -55.90 -14.09
CA VAL A 879 -15.49 -57.34 -13.97
C VAL A 879 -15.31 -57.95 -15.36
N VAL A 880 -14.14 -58.53 -15.61
CA VAL A 880 -13.79 -59.22 -16.85
C VAL A 880 -13.98 -60.72 -16.61
N ASP A 881 -15.21 -61.20 -16.87
CA ASP A 881 -15.70 -62.53 -16.48
C ASP A 881 -15.68 -63.57 -17.60
N LYS A 882 -15.27 -63.20 -18.82
CA LYS A 882 -15.14 -64.10 -19.97
C LYS A 882 -13.69 -64.26 -20.40
N ALA A 883 -13.42 -65.30 -21.18
CA ALA A 883 -12.17 -65.40 -21.93
C ALA A 883 -12.18 -64.38 -23.08
N ASN A 884 -11.11 -63.61 -23.24
CA ASN A 884 -11.00 -62.53 -24.22
C ASN A 884 -9.76 -62.68 -25.10
N THR A 885 -9.79 -62.10 -26.30
CA THR A 885 -8.70 -62.14 -27.30
C THR A 885 -8.12 -60.75 -27.59
N LEU A 886 -8.29 -59.81 -26.66
CA LEU A 886 -7.75 -58.46 -26.77
C LEU A 886 -6.21 -58.49 -26.72
N THR A 887 -5.56 -57.92 -27.73
CA THR A 887 -4.10 -57.77 -27.80
C THR A 887 -3.66 -56.34 -27.51
N GLY A 888 -4.55 -55.36 -27.66
CA GLY A 888 -4.32 -53.98 -27.21
C GLY A 888 -4.12 -53.92 -25.69
N SER A 889 -3.28 -52.99 -25.23
CA SER A 889 -3.02 -52.80 -23.80
C SER A 889 -4.27 -52.33 -23.05
N THR A 890 -4.44 -52.78 -21.81
CA THR A 890 -5.53 -52.39 -20.91
C THR A 890 -5.04 -51.43 -19.83
N THR A 891 -5.40 -50.15 -19.92
CA THR A 891 -5.05 -49.11 -18.95
C THR A 891 -6.15 -48.92 -17.93
N VAL A 892 -5.81 -48.97 -16.64
CA VAL A 892 -6.75 -48.67 -15.54
C VAL A 892 -6.45 -47.26 -15.03
N GLN A 893 -7.24 -46.28 -15.47
CA GLN A 893 -7.05 -44.87 -15.10
C GLN A 893 -7.62 -44.54 -13.72
N SER A 894 -8.74 -45.18 -13.35
CA SER A 894 -9.39 -44.99 -12.05
C SER A 894 -10.32 -46.16 -11.70
N GLY A 895 -10.56 -46.35 -10.40
CA GLY A 895 -11.44 -47.40 -9.88
C GLY A 895 -10.82 -48.79 -10.01
N ARG A 896 -11.67 -49.83 -10.08
CA ARG A 896 -11.22 -51.23 -10.03
C ARG A 896 -11.44 -51.97 -11.34
N LEU A 897 -10.46 -52.77 -11.76
CA LEU A 897 -10.59 -53.79 -12.81
C LEU A 897 -10.45 -55.16 -12.14
N GLN A 898 -11.51 -55.97 -12.11
CA GLN A 898 -11.51 -57.31 -11.53
C GLN A 898 -11.40 -58.38 -12.62
N LEU A 899 -10.37 -59.21 -12.57
CA LEU A 899 -10.23 -60.41 -13.39
C LEU A 899 -11.02 -61.54 -12.73
N ALA A 900 -11.99 -62.10 -13.47
CA ALA A 900 -12.86 -63.16 -12.97
C ALA A 900 -12.82 -64.44 -13.83
N ASN A 901 -11.89 -64.52 -14.77
CA ASN A 901 -11.65 -65.67 -15.62
C ASN A 901 -10.14 -65.91 -15.83
N GLY A 902 -9.72 -67.18 -15.94
CA GLY A 902 -8.30 -67.55 -16.10
C GLY A 902 -7.66 -67.05 -17.42
N SER A 903 -8.48 -66.67 -18.39
CA SER A 903 -8.06 -66.04 -19.65
C SER A 903 -8.72 -64.69 -19.88
N ALA A 904 -9.04 -63.97 -18.80
CA ALA A 904 -9.70 -62.67 -18.85
C ALA A 904 -8.94 -61.65 -19.71
N LEU A 905 -7.61 -61.62 -19.64
CA LEU A 905 -6.73 -60.72 -20.41
C LEU A 905 -5.44 -61.43 -20.86
N GLY A 906 -5.56 -62.68 -21.32
CA GLY A 906 -4.42 -63.57 -21.62
C GLY A 906 -3.43 -63.06 -22.68
N SER A 907 -3.84 -62.13 -23.54
CA SER A 907 -2.98 -61.52 -24.57
C SER A 907 -2.84 -60.00 -24.43
N SER A 908 -3.42 -59.39 -23.40
CA SER A 908 -3.41 -57.94 -23.19
C SER A 908 -2.41 -57.56 -22.10
N ARG A 909 -1.63 -56.50 -22.35
CA ARG A 909 -0.75 -55.90 -21.34
C ARG A 909 -1.53 -54.96 -20.43
N ILE A 910 -1.51 -55.17 -19.12
CA ILE A 910 -2.24 -54.37 -18.13
C ILE A 910 -1.37 -53.22 -17.60
N VAL A 911 -1.91 -52.00 -17.53
CA VAL A 911 -1.23 -50.77 -17.07
C VAL A 911 -2.09 -50.03 -16.03
N PRO A 912 -1.92 -50.30 -14.73
CA PRO A 912 -2.59 -49.56 -13.67
C PRO A 912 -1.91 -48.19 -13.42
N LEU A 913 -2.64 -47.09 -13.58
CA LEU A 913 -2.18 -45.73 -13.26
C LEU A 913 -2.59 -45.31 -11.84
N SER A 914 -2.09 -44.18 -11.36
CA SER A 914 -2.45 -43.63 -10.05
C SER A 914 -3.98 -43.47 -9.91
N GLY A 915 -4.54 -44.06 -8.85
CA GLY A 915 -5.99 -44.14 -8.61
C GLY A 915 -6.70 -45.36 -9.24
N GLY A 916 -5.99 -46.20 -9.99
CA GLY A 916 -6.49 -47.45 -10.56
C GLY A 916 -5.98 -48.69 -9.82
N THR A 917 -6.86 -49.69 -9.64
CA THR A 917 -6.54 -50.97 -8.99
C THR A 917 -6.98 -52.16 -9.84
N VAL A 918 -6.08 -53.11 -10.07
CA VAL A 918 -6.39 -54.42 -10.65
C VAL A 918 -6.62 -55.41 -9.51
N THR A 919 -7.65 -56.25 -9.61
CA THR A 919 -7.92 -57.32 -8.63
C THR A 919 -8.27 -58.63 -9.29
N LEU A 920 -8.15 -59.70 -8.52
CA LEU A 920 -8.62 -61.02 -8.91
C LEU A 920 -9.88 -61.41 -8.14
N THR A 921 -10.66 -62.32 -8.71
CA THR A 921 -11.63 -63.10 -7.94
C THR A 921 -10.86 -64.04 -7.00
N ALA A 922 -11.37 -64.26 -5.79
CA ALA A 922 -10.69 -65.08 -4.78
C ALA A 922 -10.29 -66.45 -5.35
N GLY A 923 -9.03 -66.85 -5.12
CA GLY A 923 -8.46 -68.12 -5.57
C GLY A 923 -8.24 -68.26 -7.08
N LEU A 924 -8.48 -67.20 -7.88
CA LEU A 924 -8.30 -67.27 -9.33
C LEU A 924 -6.83 -67.45 -9.70
N GLN A 925 -6.54 -68.43 -10.55
CA GLN A 925 -5.28 -68.53 -11.29
C GLN A 925 -5.52 -67.99 -12.70
N THR A 926 -4.74 -67.01 -13.15
CA THR A 926 -4.95 -66.34 -14.44
C THR A 926 -3.64 -66.03 -15.15
N VAL A 927 -3.69 -66.00 -16.48
CA VAL A 927 -2.58 -65.56 -17.33
C VAL A 927 -2.92 -64.19 -17.92
N VAL A 928 -1.93 -63.29 -17.92
CA VAL A 928 -2.03 -61.98 -18.58
C VAL A 928 -0.93 -61.81 -19.63
N GLY A 929 -1.25 -61.13 -20.74
CA GLY A 929 -0.30 -60.95 -21.85
C GLY A 929 0.93 -60.11 -21.48
N GLY A 930 0.77 -59.21 -20.50
CA GLY A 930 1.85 -58.51 -19.83
C GLY A 930 1.36 -57.63 -18.68
N LEU A 931 2.28 -57.09 -17.87
CA LEU A 931 1.94 -56.26 -16.72
C LEU A 931 2.91 -55.09 -16.55
N ALA A 932 2.39 -53.91 -16.23
CA ALA A 932 3.15 -52.69 -15.94
C ALA A 932 2.88 -52.21 -14.51
N PRO A 933 3.24 -53.00 -13.48
CA PRO A 933 2.78 -52.75 -12.12
C PRO A 933 3.35 -51.44 -11.52
N ASN A 934 4.43 -50.89 -12.10
CA ASN A 934 5.11 -49.68 -11.64
C ASN A 934 4.60 -48.38 -12.32
N ALA A 935 3.47 -48.43 -13.04
CA ALA A 935 2.90 -47.25 -13.72
C ALA A 935 2.11 -46.30 -12.76
N GLY A 936 2.16 -46.57 -11.45
CA GLY A 936 1.61 -45.72 -10.39
C GLY A 936 0.31 -46.22 -9.76
N GLY A 937 -0.31 -47.28 -10.30
CA GLY A 937 -1.48 -47.95 -9.72
C GLY A 937 -1.17 -49.27 -9.04
N LEU A 938 -2.20 -49.92 -8.51
CA LEU A 938 -2.08 -51.12 -7.66
C LEU A 938 -2.54 -52.39 -8.38
N VAL A 939 -1.86 -53.50 -8.15
CA VAL A 939 -2.29 -54.86 -8.52
C VAL A 939 -2.46 -55.64 -7.23
N ASP A 940 -3.70 -55.91 -6.85
CA ASP A 940 -4.06 -56.63 -5.63
C ASP A 940 -4.45 -58.07 -5.98
N VAL A 941 -3.55 -59.02 -5.68
CA VAL A 941 -3.72 -60.44 -6.00
C VAL A 941 -4.77 -61.13 -5.11
N GLY A 942 -5.14 -60.55 -3.96
CA GLY A 942 -6.03 -61.21 -3.01
C GLY A 942 -5.49 -62.59 -2.60
N THR A 943 -6.27 -63.66 -2.82
CA THR A 943 -5.84 -65.07 -2.68
C THR A 943 -5.50 -65.76 -4.01
N GLY A 944 -5.32 -65.01 -5.10
CA GLY A 944 -5.12 -65.53 -6.45
C GLY A 944 -3.66 -65.78 -6.83
N MET A 945 -3.47 -66.06 -8.11
CA MET A 945 -2.18 -66.24 -8.77
C MET A 945 -2.25 -65.64 -10.18
N VAL A 946 -1.19 -64.94 -10.58
CA VAL A 946 -1.05 -64.34 -11.90
C VAL A 946 0.26 -64.79 -12.54
N THR A 947 0.16 -65.39 -13.72
CA THR A 947 1.32 -65.58 -14.61
C THR A 947 1.33 -64.47 -15.65
N VAL A 948 2.43 -63.73 -15.71
CA VAL A 948 2.67 -62.67 -16.69
C VAL A 948 3.46 -63.26 -17.85
N ALA A 949 2.80 -63.44 -18.99
CA ALA A 949 3.38 -64.15 -20.14
C ALA A 949 4.58 -63.42 -20.76
N SER A 950 4.61 -62.08 -20.71
CA SER A 950 5.72 -61.28 -21.24
C SER A 950 5.74 -59.85 -20.70
N GLY A 951 6.86 -59.13 -20.86
CA GLY A 951 6.91 -57.67 -20.66
C GLY A 951 7.07 -57.19 -19.21
N LEU A 952 7.39 -58.08 -18.27
CA LEU A 952 7.83 -57.79 -16.90
C LEU A 952 9.07 -58.63 -16.59
N SER A 953 10.20 -57.99 -16.27
CA SER A 953 11.41 -58.71 -15.86
C SER A 953 11.33 -59.17 -14.40
N ALA A 954 12.12 -60.18 -14.02
CA ALA A 954 12.27 -60.63 -12.63
C ALA A 954 12.60 -59.46 -11.67
N THR A 955 13.57 -58.60 -12.02
CA THR A 955 13.89 -57.40 -11.23
C THR A 955 12.71 -56.43 -11.12
N GLY A 956 11.94 -56.26 -12.21
CA GLY A 956 10.75 -55.43 -12.22
C GLY A 956 9.60 -56.00 -11.37
N MET A 957 9.48 -57.34 -11.30
CA MET A 957 8.55 -58.05 -10.43
C MET A 957 8.86 -57.80 -8.97
N VAL A 958 10.11 -58.04 -8.54
CA VAL A 958 10.56 -57.82 -7.17
C VAL A 958 10.35 -56.35 -6.76
N THR A 959 10.74 -55.41 -7.61
CA THR A 959 10.53 -53.97 -7.37
C THR A 959 9.06 -53.66 -7.12
N ALA A 960 8.16 -54.25 -7.89
CA ALA A 960 6.73 -54.03 -7.76
C ALA A 960 6.15 -54.64 -6.48
N ILE A 961 6.61 -55.82 -6.08
CA ILE A 961 6.20 -56.47 -4.82
C ILE A 961 6.67 -55.65 -3.62
N VAL A 962 7.94 -55.23 -3.59
CA VAL A 962 8.48 -54.38 -2.52
C VAL A 962 7.71 -53.05 -2.44
N THR A 963 7.37 -52.44 -3.59
CA THR A 963 6.57 -51.21 -3.63
C THR A 963 5.16 -51.42 -3.04
N GLY A 964 4.52 -52.56 -3.32
CA GLY A 964 3.20 -52.87 -2.78
C GLY A 964 3.20 -53.34 -1.33
N MET A 965 4.32 -53.93 -0.88
CA MET A 965 4.55 -54.29 0.52
C MET A 965 4.61 -53.06 1.43
N GLY A 966 5.13 -51.94 0.93
CA GLY A 966 5.18 -50.68 1.66
C GLY A 966 6.11 -50.76 2.88
N ASP A 967 5.55 -50.60 4.08
CA ASP A 967 6.29 -50.71 5.35
C ASP A 967 6.38 -52.14 5.90
N GLY A 968 6.01 -53.15 5.10
CA GLY A 968 5.88 -54.55 5.52
C GLY A 968 4.43 -54.98 5.76
N SER A 969 3.49 -54.03 5.84
CA SER A 969 2.07 -54.30 6.13
C SER A 969 1.19 -54.44 4.87
N TRP A 970 1.78 -54.49 3.67
CA TRP A 970 1.07 -54.55 2.38
C TRP A 970 0.17 -53.33 2.10
N ASN A 971 0.55 -52.17 2.64
CA ASN A 971 -0.19 -50.90 2.56
C ASN A 971 0.27 -49.98 1.41
N GLY A 972 1.09 -50.47 0.48
CA GLY A 972 1.57 -49.70 -0.66
C GLY A 972 0.43 -49.17 -1.54
N THR A 973 0.52 -47.91 -1.98
CA THR A 973 -0.48 -47.28 -2.86
C THR A 973 -0.31 -47.61 -4.33
N SER A 974 0.78 -48.31 -4.69
CA SER A 974 1.12 -48.76 -6.05
C SER A 974 1.92 -50.06 -6.00
N GLY A 975 2.14 -50.72 -7.13
CA GLY A 975 2.89 -51.99 -7.18
C GLY A 975 2.00 -53.22 -7.04
N ILE A 976 2.57 -54.34 -6.59
CA ILE A 976 1.88 -55.63 -6.40
C ILE A 976 1.68 -55.86 -4.91
N THR A 977 0.42 -56.07 -4.49
CA THR A 977 0.05 -56.30 -3.09
C THR A 977 -0.93 -57.46 -2.96
N SER A 978 -1.20 -57.89 -1.72
CA SER A 978 -2.37 -58.69 -1.39
C SER A 978 -3.12 -58.06 -0.23
N SER A 979 -4.36 -57.64 -0.49
CA SER A 979 -5.28 -57.17 0.56
C SER A 979 -5.60 -58.25 1.60
N VAL A 980 -5.46 -59.53 1.24
CA VAL A 980 -5.64 -60.65 2.17
C VAL A 980 -4.39 -60.85 3.02
N ALA A 981 -3.19 -60.76 2.44
CA ALA A 981 -1.94 -60.79 3.21
C ALA A 981 -1.88 -59.64 4.24
N ALA A 982 -2.31 -58.43 3.86
CA ALA A 982 -2.39 -57.26 4.74
C ALA A 982 -3.22 -57.50 6.03
N THR A 983 -4.17 -58.43 5.99
CA THR A 983 -5.07 -58.75 7.13
C THR A 983 -4.72 -60.06 7.83
N SER A 984 -3.65 -60.75 7.40
CA SER A 984 -3.24 -62.06 7.90
C SER A 984 -2.40 -62.02 9.19
N GLY A 985 -2.06 -60.83 9.70
CA GLY A 985 -1.23 -60.69 10.90
C GLY A 985 0.28 -60.94 10.69
N GLY A 986 0.74 -61.03 9.43
CA GLY A 986 2.13 -61.27 9.07
C GLY A 986 2.41 -62.69 8.54
N ASP A 987 1.43 -63.59 8.67
CA ASP A 987 1.60 -65.00 8.30
C ASP A 987 1.55 -65.26 6.78
N ARG A 988 1.14 -64.27 5.99
CA ARG A 988 0.97 -64.37 4.54
C ARG A 988 1.66 -63.22 3.82
N THR A 989 1.99 -63.48 2.57
CA THR A 989 2.82 -62.62 1.72
C THR A 989 2.40 -62.79 0.26
N VAL A 990 3.08 -62.09 -0.64
CA VAL A 990 3.06 -62.39 -2.07
C VAL A 990 4.37 -63.09 -2.38
N GLY A 991 4.33 -64.26 -3.00
CA GLY A 991 5.50 -64.98 -3.50
C GLY A 991 5.61 -64.86 -5.02
N TRP A 992 6.79 -65.16 -5.59
CA TRP A 992 7.00 -65.06 -7.03
C TRP A 992 7.94 -66.12 -7.60
N LEU A 993 7.87 -66.36 -8.91
CA LEU A 993 8.74 -67.27 -9.66
C LEU A 993 9.18 -66.63 -10.97
N ASP A 994 10.43 -66.87 -11.35
CA ASP A 994 10.88 -66.80 -12.74
C ASP A 994 10.75 -68.20 -13.35
N ASN A 995 9.89 -68.34 -14.38
CA ASN A 995 9.61 -69.64 -14.99
C ASN A 995 10.70 -70.06 -16.01
N GLY A 996 11.69 -69.20 -16.27
CA GLY A 996 12.82 -69.50 -17.15
C GLY A 996 12.53 -69.45 -18.66
N ASP A 997 11.28 -69.20 -19.05
CA ASP A 997 10.83 -69.03 -20.44
C ASP A 997 10.57 -67.55 -20.81
N GLY A 998 10.90 -66.62 -19.91
CA GLY A 998 10.61 -65.19 -20.03
C GLY A 998 9.29 -64.76 -19.42
N SER A 999 8.50 -65.70 -18.87
CA SER A 999 7.33 -65.41 -18.04
C SER A 999 7.68 -65.41 -16.55
N VAL A 1000 6.92 -64.64 -15.78
CA VAL A 1000 7.05 -64.55 -14.31
C VAL A 1000 5.69 -64.77 -13.66
N THR A 1001 5.67 -65.51 -12.56
CA THR A 1001 4.45 -65.81 -11.79
C THR A 1001 4.53 -65.11 -10.43
N PHE A 1002 3.41 -64.59 -9.95
CA PHE A 1002 3.28 -64.14 -8.56
C PHE A 1002 1.93 -64.57 -7.99
N ALA A 1003 1.91 -64.89 -6.70
CA ALA A 1003 0.75 -65.44 -6.04
C ALA A 1003 0.64 -64.97 -4.61
N PHE A 1004 -0.58 -65.01 -4.07
CA PHE A 1004 -0.74 -65.10 -2.63
C PHE A 1004 0.00 -66.34 -2.11
N ALA A 1005 0.86 -66.15 -1.11
CA ALA A 1005 1.75 -67.17 -0.62
C ALA A 1005 1.99 -67.08 0.89
N ALA A 1006 2.72 -68.04 1.44
CA ALA A 1006 3.37 -67.97 2.74
C ALA A 1006 4.89 -68.03 2.54
N ALA A 1007 5.67 -67.40 3.43
CA ALA A 1007 7.14 -67.58 3.44
C ALA A 1007 7.44 -69.07 3.59
N GLY A 1008 8.31 -69.65 2.77
CA GLY A 1008 8.52 -71.10 2.75
C GLY A 1008 7.70 -71.88 1.72
N ASP A 1009 6.74 -71.28 1.00
CA ASP A 1009 6.15 -71.90 -0.20
C ASP A 1009 6.97 -71.47 -1.42
N THR A 1010 7.99 -72.26 -1.75
CA THR A 1010 9.00 -71.91 -2.76
C THR A 1010 8.53 -72.14 -4.19
N ASN A 1011 7.51 -72.98 -4.40
CA ASN A 1011 7.02 -73.36 -5.73
C ASN A 1011 5.62 -72.79 -6.05
N LEU A 1012 5.03 -72.04 -5.12
CA LEU A 1012 3.72 -71.39 -5.18
C LEU A 1012 2.55 -72.38 -5.37
N ASP A 1013 2.65 -73.60 -4.86
CA ASP A 1013 1.56 -74.60 -4.95
C ASP A 1013 0.54 -74.51 -3.80
N TRP A 1014 0.71 -73.51 -2.92
CA TRP A 1014 -0.08 -73.25 -1.72
C TRP A 1014 0.04 -74.30 -0.63
N GLN A 1015 1.10 -75.09 -0.66
CA GLN A 1015 1.55 -75.94 0.43
C GLN A 1015 2.94 -75.48 0.87
N VAL A 1016 3.31 -75.86 2.09
CA VAL A 1016 4.69 -75.70 2.58
C VAL A 1016 5.09 -77.10 2.99
N ASP A 1017 5.85 -77.80 2.16
CA ASP A 1017 6.17 -79.22 2.37
C ASP A 1017 7.67 -79.52 2.21
N ILE A 1018 8.01 -80.81 2.18
CA ILE A 1018 9.40 -81.25 2.04
C ILE A 1018 10.07 -80.78 0.73
N ILE A 1019 9.29 -80.56 -0.34
CA ILE A 1019 9.79 -80.04 -1.61
C ILE A 1019 10.26 -78.60 -1.42
N ASP A 1020 9.55 -77.80 -0.64
CA ASP A 1020 9.96 -76.42 -0.37
C ASP A 1020 11.18 -76.33 0.52
N ALA A 1021 11.23 -77.13 1.58
CA ALA A 1021 12.41 -77.23 2.42
C ALA A 1021 13.62 -77.71 1.61
N ALA A 1022 13.41 -78.64 0.66
CA ALA A 1022 14.46 -79.09 -0.24
C ALA A 1022 14.95 -77.97 -1.15
N ASN A 1023 14.07 -77.13 -1.71
CA ASN A 1023 14.45 -75.99 -2.55
C ASN A 1023 15.25 -74.95 -1.76
N PHE A 1024 14.79 -74.60 -0.56
CA PHE A 1024 15.48 -73.70 0.37
C PHE A 1024 16.90 -74.18 0.69
N LEU A 1025 17.07 -75.48 0.96
CA LEU A 1025 18.37 -76.07 1.28
C LEU A 1025 19.26 -76.28 0.06
N ALA A 1026 18.69 -76.70 -1.08
CA ALA A 1026 19.41 -77.02 -2.30
C ALA A 1026 20.05 -75.79 -2.95
N GLY A 1027 19.49 -74.59 -2.73
CA GLY A 1027 20.09 -73.34 -3.19
C GLY A 1027 21.46 -73.08 -2.56
N GLY A 1028 21.70 -73.56 -1.33
CA GLY A 1028 22.98 -73.39 -0.63
C GLY A 1028 23.36 -71.93 -0.37
N LYS A 1029 22.40 -71.00 -0.42
CA LYS A 1029 22.63 -69.54 -0.36
C LYS A 1029 22.56 -68.95 1.06
N PHE A 1030 22.15 -69.75 2.05
CA PHE A 1030 22.02 -69.30 3.44
C PHE A 1030 23.31 -68.69 3.98
N ASP A 1031 23.23 -67.43 4.39
CA ASP A 1031 24.33 -66.62 4.97
C ASP A 1031 25.57 -66.50 4.05
N THR A 1032 25.38 -66.65 2.74
CA THR A 1032 26.48 -66.56 1.75
C THR A 1032 26.67 -65.14 1.19
N GLY A 1033 25.66 -64.27 1.33
CA GLY A 1033 25.61 -62.95 0.68
C GLY A 1033 25.41 -63.01 -0.85
N SER A 1034 25.14 -64.19 -1.41
CA SER A 1034 24.85 -64.35 -2.85
C SER A 1034 23.41 -63.93 -3.15
N PRO A 1035 23.13 -63.27 -4.29
CA PRO A 1035 21.78 -62.91 -4.69
C PRO A 1035 20.87 -64.14 -4.76
N ALA A 1036 19.67 -64.05 -4.21
CA ALA A 1036 18.68 -65.13 -4.19
C ALA A 1036 17.32 -64.67 -4.72
N SER A 1037 16.54 -65.61 -5.23
CA SER A 1037 15.12 -65.43 -5.54
C SER A 1037 14.23 -66.16 -4.53
N TRP A 1038 12.92 -65.93 -4.62
CA TRP A 1038 11.91 -66.52 -3.75
C TRP A 1038 11.99 -68.05 -3.67
N ASN A 1039 12.14 -68.73 -4.82
CA ASN A 1039 12.28 -70.20 -4.86
C ASN A 1039 13.60 -70.72 -4.28
N GLU A 1040 14.58 -69.85 -4.04
CA GLU A 1040 15.86 -70.18 -3.41
C GLU A 1040 15.90 -69.79 -1.92
N GLY A 1041 14.85 -69.11 -1.43
CA GLY A 1041 14.67 -68.83 -0.01
C GLY A 1041 14.66 -67.36 0.40
N ASP A 1042 14.70 -66.38 -0.52
CA ASP A 1042 14.55 -64.96 -0.16
C ASP A 1042 13.06 -64.63 0.04
N PHE A 1043 12.58 -64.77 1.28
CA PHE A 1043 11.18 -64.55 1.65
C PHE A 1043 10.92 -63.12 2.13
N THR A 1044 11.97 -62.40 2.53
CA THR A 1044 11.91 -61.03 3.04
C THR A 1044 12.18 -59.95 1.98
N TYR A 1045 12.58 -60.35 0.78
CA TYR A 1045 12.86 -59.49 -0.38
C TYR A 1045 14.05 -58.54 -0.19
N ASP A 1046 15.03 -58.92 0.65
CA ASP A 1046 16.25 -58.14 0.85
C ASP A 1046 17.37 -58.52 -0.15
N GLY A 1047 17.11 -59.53 -0.98
CA GLY A 1047 17.97 -59.97 -2.07
C GLY A 1047 18.97 -61.07 -1.68
N VAL A 1048 19.00 -61.52 -0.43
CA VAL A 1048 19.86 -62.60 0.05
C VAL A 1048 19.03 -63.65 0.80
N VAL A 1049 19.66 -64.74 1.24
CA VAL A 1049 19.03 -65.69 2.17
C VAL A 1049 19.80 -65.63 3.48
N ASP A 1050 19.14 -65.20 4.56
CA ASP A 1050 19.75 -65.10 5.88
C ASP A 1050 18.86 -65.68 7.00
N ILE A 1051 19.19 -65.37 8.25
CA ILE A 1051 18.46 -65.86 9.41
C ILE A 1051 17.02 -65.34 9.48
N LEU A 1052 16.73 -64.17 8.90
CA LEU A 1052 15.39 -63.58 8.84
C LEU A 1052 14.49 -64.35 7.88
N ASP A 1053 15.02 -64.84 6.76
CA ASP A 1053 14.27 -65.70 5.84
C ASP A 1053 14.00 -67.07 6.46
N ALA A 1054 15.02 -67.68 7.07
CA ALA A 1054 14.86 -68.94 7.78
C ALA A 1054 13.86 -68.83 8.94
N ALA A 1055 13.88 -67.71 9.68
CA ALA A 1055 12.91 -67.43 10.72
C ALA A 1055 11.49 -67.25 10.13
N SER A 1056 11.35 -66.58 8.99
CA SER A 1056 10.07 -66.39 8.31
C SER A 1056 9.47 -67.71 7.81
N PHE A 1057 10.31 -68.61 7.30
CA PHE A 1057 9.90 -69.98 6.96
C PHE A 1057 9.44 -70.73 8.22
N LEU A 1058 10.26 -70.82 9.26
CA LEU A 1058 9.96 -71.65 10.43
C LEU A 1058 8.81 -71.12 11.29
N SER A 1059 8.63 -69.80 11.35
CA SER A 1059 7.63 -69.16 12.22
C SER A 1059 6.20 -69.22 11.67
N ASN A 1060 6.01 -69.55 10.38
CA ASN A 1060 4.69 -69.61 9.77
C ASN A 1060 3.83 -70.80 10.25
N GLY A 1061 4.44 -71.84 10.84
CA GLY A 1061 3.76 -73.05 11.33
C GLY A 1061 3.10 -73.94 10.26
N LEU A 1062 3.46 -73.79 8.97
CA LEU A 1062 2.77 -74.44 7.84
C LEU A 1062 3.47 -75.68 7.27
N PHE A 1063 4.67 -76.01 7.73
CA PHE A 1063 5.39 -77.19 7.23
C PHE A 1063 4.58 -78.47 7.41
N ASP A 1064 4.30 -79.17 6.31
CA ASP A 1064 3.43 -80.36 6.22
C ASP A 1064 2.01 -80.17 6.81
N ALA A 1065 1.52 -78.92 6.93
CA ALA A 1065 0.19 -78.61 7.47
C ALA A 1065 -0.95 -78.77 6.44
N GLY A 1066 -0.63 -79.10 5.20
CA GLY A 1066 -1.55 -79.13 4.06
C GLY A 1066 -1.78 -77.76 3.42
N ALA A 1067 -2.69 -77.69 2.44
CA ALA A 1067 -2.91 -76.48 1.67
C ALA A 1067 -3.47 -75.32 2.51
N TYR A 1068 -2.77 -74.18 2.51
CA TYR A 1068 -3.15 -73.00 3.28
C TYR A 1068 -4.00 -72.00 2.47
N ASN A 1069 -4.20 -72.25 1.18
CA ASN A 1069 -5.12 -71.53 0.32
C ASN A 1069 -5.95 -72.55 -0.48
N SER A 1070 -7.27 -72.43 -0.42
CA SER A 1070 -8.18 -73.36 -1.10
C SER A 1070 -8.53 -72.82 -2.50
N ALA A 1071 -8.17 -73.57 -3.55
CA ALA A 1071 -8.58 -73.26 -4.92
C ALA A 1071 -10.12 -73.23 -5.05
N PRO A 1072 -10.70 -72.38 -5.92
CA PRO A 1072 -12.13 -72.41 -6.21
C PRO A 1072 -12.49 -73.74 -6.87
N GLY A 1073 -13.10 -74.66 -6.13
CA GLY A 1073 -13.72 -75.88 -6.70
C GLY A 1073 -13.42 -77.22 -6.03
N GLN A 1074 -12.58 -77.30 -4.98
CA GLN A 1074 -12.35 -78.56 -4.26
C GLN A 1074 -13.22 -78.67 -2.99
N ALA A 1075 -14.53 -78.85 -3.20
CA ALA A 1075 -15.41 -79.38 -2.16
C ALA A 1075 -15.59 -80.89 -2.41
N GLY A 1076 -14.83 -81.72 -1.70
CA GLY A 1076 -15.13 -83.15 -1.55
C GLY A 1076 -13.94 -84.11 -1.62
N ALA A 1077 -13.28 -84.37 -0.49
CA ALA A 1077 -12.63 -85.65 -0.20
C ALA A 1077 -12.41 -85.86 1.32
N VAL A 1078 -13.36 -86.57 1.93
CA VAL A 1078 -13.29 -87.50 3.09
C VAL A 1078 -12.57 -87.04 4.38
N ALA A 1079 -13.39 -86.69 5.40
CA ALA A 1079 -12.99 -86.78 6.80
C ALA A 1079 -12.94 -88.26 7.26
N ALA A 1080 -11.85 -88.65 7.90
CA ALA A 1080 -11.76 -89.93 8.62
C ALA A 1080 -12.73 -89.91 9.82
N VAL A 1081 -13.58 -90.94 9.91
CA VAL A 1081 -14.50 -91.17 11.03
C VAL A 1081 -13.83 -92.10 12.05
N PRO A 1082 -13.74 -91.75 13.33
CA PRO A 1082 -13.39 -92.70 14.40
C PRO A 1082 -14.52 -93.70 14.62
N GLU A 1083 -14.18 -95.00 14.68
CA GLU A 1083 -15.12 -96.12 14.79
C GLU A 1083 -16.00 -96.07 16.06
N PRO A 1084 -17.26 -96.53 16.01
CA PRO A 1084 -17.93 -97.13 17.15
C PRO A 1084 -17.68 -98.64 17.18
N SER A 1085 -17.22 -99.12 18.32
CA SER A 1085 -17.05 -100.55 18.63
C SER A 1085 -18.36 -101.34 18.49
N LEU A 1086 -18.25 -102.47 17.77
CA LEU A 1086 -18.97 -103.75 17.95
C LEU A 1086 -20.49 -103.71 18.28
N THR A 1087 -21.33 -104.12 17.32
CA THR A 1087 -22.23 -105.28 17.47
C THR A 1087 -22.88 -105.71 16.14
N ALA A 1088 -22.54 -106.93 15.73
CA ALA A 1088 -23.36 -107.98 15.09
C ALA A 1088 -24.40 -107.68 13.97
N ALA A 1089 -24.16 -108.39 12.85
CA ALA A 1089 -25.09 -109.22 12.07
C ALA A 1089 -26.04 -108.58 11.05
N GLY A 1090 -25.92 -109.04 9.79
CA GLY A 1090 -27.10 -109.36 8.97
C GLY A 1090 -27.02 -109.06 7.47
N LEU A 1091 -26.76 -110.13 6.68
CA LEU A 1091 -27.24 -110.45 5.31
C LEU A 1091 -27.12 -109.39 4.18
N LEU A 1092 -26.33 -109.64 3.12
CA LEU A 1092 -26.59 -110.50 1.93
C LEU A 1092 -27.64 -109.98 0.91
N ALA A 1093 -27.16 -109.94 -0.36
CA ALA A 1093 -27.86 -109.99 -1.64
C ALA A 1093 -28.47 -108.68 -2.19
N ALA A 1094 -28.57 -108.42 -3.48
CA ALA A 1094 -28.01 -108.90 -4.75
C ALA A 1094 -28.75 -108.13 -5.88
N GLY A 1095 -28.20 -108.09 -7.10
CA GLY A 1095 -28.97 -107.85 -8.34
C GLY A 1095 -28.82 -106.43 -8.91
N ALA A 1096 -28.04 -106.16 -9.96
CA ALA A 1096 -28.09 -106.64 -11.35
C ALA A 1096 -29.14 -105.93 -12.25
N SER A 1097 -28.62 -105.44 -13.38
CA SER A 1097 -29.21 -105.56 -14.74
C SER A 1097 -30.03 -104.40 -15.35
N LEU A 1098 -29.48 -103.94 -16.50
CA LEU A 1098 -30.09 -103.88 -17.84
C LEU A 1098 -30.99 -102.70 -18.30
N LEU A 1099 -30.50 -102.07 -19.38
CA LEU A 1099 -31.11 -101.88 -20.72
C LEU A 1099 -32.34 -100.94 -20.94
N LEU A 1100 -32.20 -100.18 -22.05
CA LEU A 1100 -33.18 -99.92 -23.13
C LEU A 1100 -33.94 -98.56 -23.25
N VAL A 1101 -33.87 -98.04 -24.50
CA VAL A 1101 -34.92 -97.37 -25.31
C VAL A 1101 -35.09 -95.86 -25.09
N ARG A 1102 -34.71 -94.96 -26.03
CA ARG A 1102 -35.10 -94.70 -27.44
C ARG A 1102 -36.27 -93.69 -27.56
N GLN A 1103 -35.94 -92.54 -28.17
CA GLN A 1103 -36.74 -91.63 -29.02
C GLN A 1103 -38.05 -91.02 -28.47
N ARG A 1104 -38.26 -89.71 -28.64
CA ARG A 1104 -38.82 -89.10 -29.88
C ARG A 1104 -38.83 -87.57 -29.85
N ARG A 1105 -38.66 -87.01 -31.06
CA ARG A 1105 -38.79 -85.62 -31.52
C ARG A 1105 -40.25 -85.12 -31.51
N SER A 1106 -40.43 -83.79 -31.54
CA SER A 1106 -41.14 -83.00 -32.59
C SER A 1106 -41.38 -81.56 -32.07
N ARG A 1107 -40.74 -80.51 -32.62
CA ARG A 1107 -41.20 -79.59 -33.71
C ARG A 1107 -42.60 -79.01 -33.49
N VAL A 1108 -42.72 -77.68 -33.43
CA VAL A 1108 -42.88 -76.75 -34.58
C VAL A 1108 -42.07 -75.49 -34.30
#